data_AF-A0A419DCK8-F1
#
_entry.id   AF-A0A419DCK8-F1
#
_cell.length_a   1.000
_cell.length_b   1.000
_cell.length_c   1.000
_cell.angle_alpha   90.00
_cell.angle_beta   90.00
_cell.angle_gamma   90.00
#
_symmetry.space_group_name_H-M   'P 1'
#
loop_
_entity.id
_entity.type
_entity.pdbx_description
1 polymer ?
#
loop_
_entity_poly.entity_id
_entity_poly.type
_entity_poly.pdbx_seq_one_letter_code
_entity_poly.pdbx_strand_id
1 'polypeptide(L)'
;MARMRLKINCFVLPVSLAARLALSFLLALSIGLAGLVLMPAPVRGATITSTGAGGNWNATTSWSPAQIPVAGDIVTIAVGSPITVNVASACASITVTGTLTITNNIALTVSGDVSGAGTITPSGKGSAINVGGNWSFSGTWTTTNRGIITFNGTGDQTVAGANTFRSVTVNKSAGTLFISGSLAIKGGSVTLTAGDINYSGTAQTLLNAAYPNSLTLFGSGAKTMGNAITSIGGNFTLSGTATATTKAALTVSGNLDVGSGTTFATGAGKGYTLSVTGTTSVTGTLTLANKGTKTFTGDVTLNSGGVWNETGIASIDLAGNLTNNATTFTANAGTHTFSGATKVISGSTTTSIANVAVTGTYTNNGTLSVSTALTGAGTLTNSGTGILNLSGAGAGSCAITTLTNAGIINRSAAGTTTTALANFTNTGTINITDSGAITGITNNAGGIVNHSGSSTITSFNNATSTSTLNISTTPTVPTITTLTATVAGNTVNYSGAGTQTVIATTYSNLTLSGSNAKTFPAGTTTVNGILSIESTATTTVTGTLSYGAAATLQYKGSAAQTTNSEFPSTFTGTGGVIINNASGITLGGSKTINYTLTLTSGIVTTGANTLSIASTGSVSGGSSSYVNGNLQKNVATGATSRTFEVGTASYYNPVTVAFGNVSVAGNLTVNSANGEHGNIATSAIDSSASVNAYWTMTQDGSLAFDNYTATFTFVSGEVDGGASTGLFIVGKYTGGWTYPTVGTRTSTTIQTTGLTAFSDFAVGQLNWLSYNDAERTVPDDIFGSPETTGYMRSVNLTSGALYHVTFYDADGGGGGFDDAHKKLVVDGVDGSNLDAQILFTTYMGTSDAGTWHAVVSYIGNIAPDTYDANWANALADHSFTVQADAIPEFSTIFAAIAVAGLCSAIYYWMKKKRLALVEV
;
A
#
# COMPACT_ATOMS: atom_id res chain seq x y z
N MET A 1 -51.97 24.01 -31.64
CA MET A 1 -52.83 23.41 -32.69
C MET A 1 -52.61 21.91 -32.68
N ALA A 2 -53.69 21.13 -32.54
CA ALA A 2 -53.93 19.74 -33.01
C ALA A 2 -52.82 18.68 -32.84
N ARG A 3 -53.07 17.42 -32.48
CA ARG A 3 -54.27 16.64 -32.14
C ARG A 3 -53.74 15.30 -31.60
N MET A 4 -54.39 14.86 -30.53
CA MET A 4 -54.29 13.56 -29.88
C MET A 4 -54.55 12.39 -30.85
N ARG A 5 -53.68 11.36 -30.86
CA ARG A 5 -53.99 9.98 -31.26
C ARG A 5 -53.03 9.00 -30.58
N LEU A 6 -53.47 8.36 -29.49
CA LEU A 6 -52.81 7.15 -28.97
C LEU A 6 -53.71 5.95 -29.30
N LYS A 7 -53.12 4.98 -30.02
CA LYS A 7 -53.73 3.72 -30.45
C LYS A 7 -54.01 2.83 -29.23
N ILE A 8 -55.25 2.35 -29.15
CA ILE A 8 -55.68 1.25 -28.29
C ILE A 8 -55.35 -0.05 -29.01
N ASN A 9 -54.62 -0.97 -28.35
CA ASN A 9 -54.61 -2.39 -28.67
C ASN A 9 -54.90 -3.18 -27.39
N CYS A 10 -56.00 -3.94 -27.46
CA CYS A 10 -56.47 -4.91 -26.49
C CYS A 10 -55.39 -5.95 -26.14
N PHE A 11 -55.18 -6.18 -24.85
CA PHE A 11 -54.87 -7.52 -24.33
C PHE A 11 -55.83 -7.83 -23.20
N VAL A 12 -56.45 -9.01 -23.33
CA VAL A 12 -57.53 -9.56 -22.53
C VAL A 12 -56.99 -9.94 -21.14
N LEU A 13 -57.53 -9.31 -20.09
CA LEU A 13 -57.35 -9.72 -18.69
C LEU A 13 -58.63 -10.39 -18.18
N PRO A 14 -58.53 -11.43 -17.35
CA PRO A 14 -59.63 -12.32 -17.03
C PRO A 14 -60.66 -11.66 -16.09
N VAL A 15 -61.93 -11.97 -16.34
CA VAL A 15 -63.12 -11.54 -15.59
C VAL A 15 -63.18 -12.22 -14.21
N SER A 16 -62.16 -12.09 -13.36
CA SER A 16 -62.15 -12.70 -12.02
C SER A 16 -61.81 -11.78 -10.86
N LEU A 17 -61.50 -10.50 -11.12
CA LEU A 17 -61.25 -9.53 -10.04
C LEU A 17 -62.43 -8.55 -9.82
N ALA A 18 -63.15 -8.16 -10.87
CA ALA A 18 -64.36 -7.32 -10.76
C ALA A 18 -65.57 -8.09 -10.18
N ALA A 19 -65.72 -9.38 -10.51
CA ALA A 19 -66.78 -10.23 -9.98
C ALA A 19 -66.56 -10.60 -8.49
N ARG A 20 -65.30 -10.67 -8.03
CA ARG A 20 -64.98 -10.91 -6.63
C ARG A 20 -65.11 -9.64 -5.77
N LEU A 21 -64.80 -8.45 -6.32
CA LEU A 21 -65.08 -7.19 -5.61
C LEU A 21 -66.59 -6.89 -5.50
N ALA A 22 -67.39 -7.19 -6.53
CA ALA A 22 -68.83 -6.94 -6.51
C ALA A 22 -69.60 -7.91 -5.59
N LEU A 23 -69.17 -9.17 -5.49
CA LEU A 23 -69.79 -10.14 -4.57
C LEU A 23 -69.41 -9.87 -3.11
N SER A 24 -68.20 -9.38 -2.83
CA SER A 24 -67.81 -8.93 -1.49
C SER A 24 -68.50 -7.64 -1.05
N PHE A 25 -68.80 -6.72 -1.98
CA PHE A 25 -69.57 -5.50 -1.68
C PHE A 25 -71.07 -5.79 -1.50
N LEU A 26 -71.67 -6.70 -2.29
CA LEU A 26 -73.06 -7.10 -2.10
C LEU A 26 -73.27 -8.02 -0.88
N LEU A 27 -72.29 -8.86 -0.51
CA LEU A 27 -72.38 -9.68 0.71
C LEU A 27 -72.16 -8.84 1.98
N ALA A 28 -71.32 -7.80 1.93
CA ALA A 28 -71.18 -6.82 3.00
C ALA A 28 -72.43 -5.93 3.13
N LEU A 29 -73.10 -5.60 2.03
CA LEU A 29 -74.34 -4.82 2.04
C LEU A 29 -75.56 -5.68 2.44
N SER A 30 -75.59 -6.97 2.12
CA SER A 30 -76.69 -7.88 2.52
C SER A 30 -76.59 -8.37 3.97
N ILE A 31 -75.40 -8.40 4.56
CA ILE A 31 -75.22 -8.63 6.01
C ILE A 31 -75.44 -7.32 6.80
N GLY A 32 -75.24 -6.16 6.17
CA GLY A 32 -75.53 -4.84 6.77
C GLY A 32 -77.02 -4.46 6.79
N LEU A 33 -77.84 -4.94 5.84
CA LEU A 33 -79.22 -4.47 5.69
C LEU A 33 -80.29 -5.42 6.28
N ALA A 34 -79.95 -6.68 6.58
CA ALA A 34 -80.81 -7.58 7.37
C ALA A 34 -80.68 -7.35 8.90
N GLY A 35 -79.68 -6.56 9.34
CA GLY A 35 -79.51 -6.13 10.74
C GLY A 35 -80.16 -4.79 11.09
N LEU A 36 -80.80 -4.11 10.13
CA LEU A 36 -81.28 -2.72 10.28
C LEU A 36 -82.75 -2.59 10.75
N VAL A 37 -83.47 -3.70 10.97
CA VAL A 37 -84.88 -3.69 11.45
C VAL A 37 -85.03 -4.15 12.90
N LEU A 38 -83.92 -4.34 13.63
CA LEU A 38 -83.91 -4.58 15.07
C LEU A 38 -82.59 -4.08 15.69
N MET A 39 -82.15 -2.87 15.31
CA MET A 39 -81.19 -2.17 16.15
C MET A 39 -81.94 -1.75 17.42
N PRO A 40 -81.55 -2.23 18.61
CA PRO A 40 -81.97 -1.54 19.82
C PRO A 40 -81.52 -0.08 19.63
N ALA A 41 -82.39 0.88 19.94
CA ALA A 41 -81.95 2.26 20.14
C ALA A 41 -80.65 2.22 20.98
N PRO A 42 -79.66 3.09 20.74
CA PRO A 42 -78.50 3.15 21.62
C PRO A 42 -79.04 3.27 23.04
N VAL A 43 -78.87 2.22 23.85
CA VAL A 43 -79.25 2.25 25.26
C VAL A 43 -78.35 3.33 25.82
N ARG A 44 -78.89 4.54 25.97
CA ARG A 44 -78.22 5.59 26.73
C ARG A 44 -78.08 5.01 28.12
N GLY A 45 -76.89 4.55 28.44
CA GLY A 45 -76.57 4.03 29.76
C GLY A 45 -77.10 4.97 30.82
N ALA A 46 -77.98 4.46 31.69
CA ALA A 46 -78.42 5.23 32.82
C ALA A 46 -77.30 5.27 33.86
N THR A 47 -77.19 6.38 34.57
CA THR A 47 -76.39 6.40 35.81
C THR A 47 -77.23 5.82 36.93
N ILE A 48 -76.82 4.68 37.49
CA ILE A 48 -77.56 3.97 38.54
C ILE A 48 -76.71 3.93 39.81
N THR A 49 -77.27 4.41 40.92
CA THR A 49 -76.57 4.45 42.22
C THR A 49 -77.26 3.53 43.21
N SER A 50 -76.52 2.76 44.01
CA SER A 50 -77.11 1.90 45.03
C SER A 50 -77.81 2.72 46.13
N THR A 51 -78.93 2.22 46.65
CA THR A 51 -79.61 2.85 47.79
C THR A 51 -78.83 2.58 49.08
N GLY A 52 -79.01 3.43 50.12
CA GLY A 52 -78.29 3.26 51.39
C GLY A 52 -78.56 1.92 52.11
N ALA A 53 -79.69 1.26 51.83
CA ALA A 53 -80.02 -0.06 52.38
C ALA A 53 -79.29 -1.22 51.66
N GLY A 54 -78.86 -1.02 50.41
CA GLY A 54 -78.24 -2.06 49.58
C GLY A 54 -79.17 -3.21 49.19
N GLY A 55 -78.63 -4.41 49.03
CA GLY A 55 -79.36 -5.63 48.69
C GLY A 55 -78.79 -6.39 47.47
N ASN A 56 -79.63 -7.20 46.82
CA ASN A 56 -79.24 -8.04 45.69
C ASN A 56 -79.18 -7.22 44.39
N TRP A 57 -78.22 -7.54 43.51
CA TRP A 57 -78.06 -6.84 42.23
C TRP A 57 -79.32 -6.91 41.37
N ASN A 58 -80.02 -8.05 41.36
CA ASN A 58 -81.24 -8.24 40.58
C ASN A 58 -82.53 -7.74 41.26
N ALA A 59 -82.44 -6.96 42.34
CA ALA A 59 -83.60 -6.34 42.98
C ALA A 59 -83.70 -4.86 42.62
N THR A 60 -84.83 -4.41 42.05
CA THR A 60 -85.06 -3.00 41.69
C THR A 60 -84.98 -2.06 42.90
N THR A 61 -85.24 -2.56 44.11
CA THR A 61 -85.18 -1.79 45.37
C THR A 61 -83.77 -1.46 45.84
N SER A 62 -82.74 -2.13 45.30
CA SER A 62 -81.33 -1.88 45.65
C SER A 62 -80.72 -0.69 44.90
N TRP A 63 -81.46 -0.06 43.99
CA TRP A 63 -80.95 0.91 43.03
C TRP A 63 -81.80 2.19 42.95
N SER A 64 -81.17 3.30 42.61
CA SER A 64 -81.77 4.60 42.34
C SER A 64 -81.27 5.14 40.98
N PRO A 65 -82.18 5.43 40.01
CA PRO A 65 -83.62 5.14 40.04
C PRO A 65 -83.90 3.63 40.16
N ALA A 66 -85.12 3.25 40.56
CA ALA A 66 -85.50 1.86 40.90
C ALA A 66 -85.56 0.93 39.67
N GLN A 67 -84.38 0.55 39.16
CA GLN A 67 -84.19 -0.34 38.02
C GLN A 67 -82.95 -1.21 38.24
N ILE A 68 -82.92 -2.39 37.62
CA ILE A 68 -81.77 -3.31 37.70
C ILE A 68 -80.71 -2.83 36.70
N PRO A 69 -79.43 -2.64 37.10
CA PRO A 69 -78.37 -2.29 36.17
C PRO A 69 -78.15 -3.35 35.10
N VAL A 70 -78.01 -2.89 33.85
CA VAL A 70 -77.69 -3.70 32.67
C VAL A 70 -76.39 -3.25 32.02
N ALA A 71 -75.93 -3.98 31.00
CA ALA A 71 -74.61 -3.81 30.36
C ALA A 71 -74.29 -2.39 29.86
N GLY A 72 -75.29 -1.55 29.58
CA GLY A 72 -75.10 -0.17 29.13
C GLY A 72 -74.89 0.85 30.26
N ASP A 73 -75.18 0.51 31.52
CA ASP A 73 -75.33 1.48 32.61
C ASP A 73 -74.04 1.80 33.36
N ILE A 74 -73.91 3.04 33.83
CA ILE A 74 -72.82 3.48 34.72
C ILE A 74 -73.28 3.30 36.16
N VAL A 75 -72.64 2.39 36.90
CA VAL A 75 -73.06 1.98 38.25
C VAL A 75 -72.18 2.64 39.33
N THR A 76 -72.80 3.18 40.37
CA THR A 76 -72.10 3.64 41.58
C THR A 76 -72.62 2.88 42.80
N ILE A 77 -71.72 2.19 43.52
CA ILE A 77 -72.03 1.62 44.84
C ILE A 77 -71.71 2.69 45.87
N ALA A 78 -72.74 3.35 46.40
CA ALA A 78 -72.61 4.46 47.33
C ALA A 78 -72.05 4.03 48.69
N VAL A 79 -71.43 4.96 49.42
CA VAL A 79 -70.87 4.74 50.75
C VAL A 79 -71.93 4.14 51.69
N GLY A 80 -71.54 3.12 52.47
CA GLY A 80 -72.41 2.44 53.42
C GLY A 80 -73.39 1.42 52.81
N SER A 81 -73.53 1.35 51.48
CA SER A 81 -74.43 0.40 50.81
C SER A 81 -73.78 -0.97 50.59
N PRO A 82 -74.38 -2.08 51.09
CA PRO A 82 -73.94 -3.44 50.77
C PRO A 82 -74.71 -4.02 49.55
N ILE A 83 -74.06 -4.13 48.40
CA ILE A 83 -74.62 -4.78 47.20
C ILE A 83 -74.06 -6.19 47.03
N THR A 84 -74.93 -7.17 46.79
CA THR A 84 -74.56 -8.54 46.45
C THR A 84 -74.89 -8.85 45.00
N VAL A 85 -73.88 -9.10 44.18
CA VAL A 85 -74.04 -9.75 42.88
C VAL A 85 -74.44 -11.21 43.16
N ASN A 86 -75.71 -11.51 42.94
CA ASN A 86 -76.34 -12.80 43.21
C ASN A 86 -76.76 -13.56 41.94
N VAL A 87 -76.76 -12.88 40.79
CA VAL A 87 -76.88 -13.45 39.44
C VAL A 87 -75.75 -12.91 38.56
N ALA A 88 -75.42 -13.60 37.47
CA ALA A 88 -74.46 -13.04 36.51
C ALA A 88 -75.00 -11.72 35.96
N SER A 89 -74.19 -10.67 36.02
CA SER A 89 -74.63 -9.30 35.77
C SER A 89 -73.63 -8.54 34.90
N ALA A 90 -74.08 -7.45 34.29
CA ALA A 90 -73.21 -6.58 33.50
C ALA A 90 -73.52 -5.10 33.72
N CYS A 91 -72.51 -4.25 33.52
CA CYS A 91 -72.63 -2.79 33.49
C CYS A 91 -71.56 -2.17 32.58
N ALA A 92 -71.75 -0.90 32.18
CA ALA A 92 -70.80 -0.18 31.36
C ALA A 92 -69.56 0.23 32.13
N SER A 93 -69.71 0.74 33.35
CA SER A 93 -68.60 1.02 34.27
C SER A 93 -69.10 0.98 35.70
N ILE A 94 -68.22 0.76 36.67
CA ILE A 94 -68.60 0.73 38.08
C ILE A 94 -67.63 1.50 38.98
N THR A 95 -68.18 2.33 39.87
CA THR A 95 -67.45 3.00 40.94
C THR A 95 -67.92 2.48 42.29
N VAL A 96 -67.03 1.81 43.04
CA VAL A 96 -67.36 1.20 44.34
C VAL A 96 -66.83 2.05 45.49
N THR A 97 -67.73 2.71 46.22
CA THR A 97 -67.42 3.44 47.46
C THR A 97 -68.05 2.80 48.71
N GLY A 98 -69.09 1.97 48.54
CA GLY A 98 -69.66 1.08 49.55
C GLY A 98 -69.05 -0.33 49.53
N THR A 99 -69.88 -1.36 49.70
CA THR A 99 -69.46 -2.77 49.70
C THR A 99 -70.09 -3.52 48.52
N LEU A 100 -69.27 -4.17 47.69
CA LEU A 100 -69.70 -5.03 46.59
C LEU A 100 -69.29 -6.47 46.86
N THR A 101 -70.25 -7.37 47.04
CA THR A 101 -70.03 -8.80 47.27
C THR A 101 -70.41 -9.60 46.02
N ILE A 102 -69.57 -10.55 45.57
CA ILE A 102 -69.87 -11.40 44.39
C ILE A 102 -69.96 -12.85 44.83
N THR A 103 -71.15 -13.43 44.78
CA THR A 103 -71.45 -14.75 45.36
C THR A 103 -71.50 -15.87 44.32
N ASN A 104 -71.61 -17.13 44.76
CA ASN A 104 -72.11 -18.25 43.95
C ASN A 104 -71.38 -18.54 42.63
N ASN A 105 -70.08 -18.25 42.53
CA ASN A 105 -69.26 -18.56 41.36
C ASN A 105 -69.72 -17.86 40.06
N ILE A 106 -70.35 -16.69 40.17
CA ILE A 106 -70.84 -15.92 39.02
C ILE A 106 -69.88 -14.78 38.63
N ALA A 107 -70.06 -14.24 37.43
CA ALA A 107 -69.27 -13.13 36.91
C ALA A 107 -70.07 -11.82 36.91
N LEU A 108 -69.42 -10.74 37.33
CA LEU A 108 -69.80 -9.37 36.97
C LEU A 108 -68.97 -8.93 35.76
N THR A 109 -69.63 -8.58 34.66
CA THR A 109 -68.96 -8.08 33.45
C THR A 109 -69.07 -6.56 33.37
N VAL A 110 -67.94 -5.87 33.44
CA VAL A 110 -67.84 -4.41 33.34
C VAL A 110 -67.19 -4.08 32.01
N SER A 111 -67.91 -3.52 31.04
CA SER A 111 -67.32 -3.25 29.71
C SER A 111 -66.29 -2.12 29.70
N GLY A 112 -66.33 -1.24 30.70
CA GLY A 112 -65.46 -0.10 30.93
C GLY A 112 -64.77 -0.19 32.29
N ASP A 113 -64.64 0.95 32.97
CA ASP A 113 -63.74 1.09 34.12
C ASP A 113 -64.31 0.53 35.43
N VAL A 114 -63.42 -0.02 36.27
CA VAL A 114 -63.67 -0.37 37.68
C VAL A 114 -62.84 0.57 38.58
N SER A 115 -63.52 1.37 39.39
CA SER A 115 -62.89 2.42 40.22
C SER A 115 -63.51 2.52 41.62
N GLY A 116 -62.95 3.38 42.47
CA GLY A 116 -63.47 3.67 43.81
C GLY A 116 -62.58 3.19 44.96
N ALA A 117 -63.00 3.45 46.19
CA ALA A 117 -62.22 3.20 47.42
C ALA A 117 -62.98 2.38 48.49
N GLY A 118 -64.10 1.76 48.11
CA GLY A 118 -64.94 0.95 48.99
C GLY A 118 -64.36 -0.43 49.30
N THR A 119 -65.23 -1.43 49.51
CA THR A 119 -64.84 -2.83 49.72
C THR A 119 -65.39 -3.72 48.61
N ILE A 120 -64.54 -4.55 48.00
CA ILE A 120 -64.98 -5.62 47.10
C ILE A 120 -64.67 -6.98 47.73
N THR A 121 -65.69 -7.83 47.81
CA THR A 121 -65.65 -9.16 48.47
C THR A 121 -66.17 -10.25 47.52
N PRO A 122 -65.31 -10.91 46.74
CA PRO A 122 -65.71 -12.09 45.99
C PRO A 122 -65.82 -13.29 46.93
N SER A 123 -67.03 -13.84 47.11
CA SER A 123 -67.32 -15.01 47.95
C SER A 123 -67.73 -16.22 47.09
N GLY A 124 -66.82 -17.19 46.89
CA GLY A 124 -67.10 -18.42 46.12
C GLY A 124 -65.91 -18.92 45.28
N LYS A 125 -65.94 -20.20 44.87
CA LYS A 125 -65.00 -20.79 43.91
C LYS A 125 -65.36 -20.37 42.47
N GLY A 126 -64.89 -19.23 41.99
CA GLY A 126 -65.09 -18.79 40.60
C GLY A 126 -65.84 -17.47 40.45
N SER A 127 -66.14 -16.79 41.55
CA SER A 127 -66.66 -15.41 41.51
C SER A 127 -65.67 -14.52 40.77
N ALA A 128 -66.11 -13.86 39.70
CA ALA A 128 -65.23 -13.13 38.80
C ALA A 128 -65.69 -11.69 38.54
N ILE A 129 -64.73 -10.81 38.29
CA ILE A 129 -64.98 -9.52 37.65
C ILE A 129 -64.25 -9.53 36.31
N ASN A 130 -65.00 -9.47 35.23
CA ASN A 130 -64.45 -9.25 33.89
C ASN A 130 -64.42 -7.75 33.66
N VAL A 131 -63.25 -7.22 33.30
CA VAL A 131 -62.97 -5.80 33.16
C VAL A 131 -62.60 -5.54 31.71
N GLY A 132 -63.40 -4.71 31.04
CA GLY A 132 -63.18 -4.25 29.67
C GLY A 132 -62.42 -2.92 29.58
N GLY A 133 -62.48 -2.07 30.61
CA GLY A 133 -61.73 -0.81 30.71
C GLY A 133 -60.59 -0.85 31.73
N ASN A 134 -60.31 0.29 32.37
CA ASN A 134 -59.24 0.45 33.35
C ASN A 134 -59.64 -0.08 34.75
N TRP A 135 -58.65 -0.51 35.51
CA TRP A 135 -58.76 -0.76 36.95
C TRP A 135 -58.03 0.33 37.71
N SER A 136 -58.79 1.17 38.42
CA SER A 136 -58.25 2.23 39.28
C SER A 136 -58.83 2.16 40.70
N PHE A 137 -59.36 1.00 41.10
CA PHE A 137 -59.89 0.78 42.43
C PHE A 137 -58.75 0.77 43.47
N SER A 138 -58.88 1.57 44.51
CA SER A 138 -57.89 1.76 45.58
C SER A 138 -58.41 1.37 46.97
N GLY A 139 -59.59 0.74 47.01
CA GLY A 139 -60.24 0.31 48.24
C GLY A 139 -59.77 -1.04 48.78
N THR A 140 -60.55 -1.61 49.69
CA THR A 140 -60.26 -2.91 50.30
C THR A 140 -60.71 -4.05 49.41
N TRP A 141 -59.77 -4.91 49.02
CA TRP A 141 -60.05 -6.20 48.41
C TRP A 141 -59.91 -7.30 49.46
N THR A 142 -61.01 -7.94 49.88
CA THR A 142 -60.96 -8.95 50.95
C THR A 142 -60.58 -10.32 50.39
N THR A 143 -59.43 -10.84 50.81
CA THR A 143 -58.79 -12.04 50.23
C THR A 143 -59.24 -13.37 50.84
N THR A 144 -60.34 -13.40 51.60
CA THR A 144 -60.81 -14.61 52.29
C THR A 144 -61.37 -15.67 51.34
N ASN A 145 -61.55 -15.36 50.04
CA ASN A 145 -62.12 -16.27 49.03
C ASN A 145 -61.46 -16.15 47.63
N ARG A 146 -61.67 -17.18 46.78
CA ARG A 146 -60.99 -17.49 45.49
C ARG A 146 -61.44 -16.62 44.29
N GLY A 147 -61.63 -15.30 44.48
CA GLY A 147 -62.06 -14.38 43.41
C GLY A 147 -61.06 -14.23 42.26
N ILE A 148 -61.58 -14.05 41.04
CA ILE A 148 -60.79 -13.90 39.80
C ILE A 148 -61.04 -12.51 39.19
N ILE A 149 -59.98 -11.77 38.90
CA ILE A 149 -60.06 -10.59 38.05
C ILE A 149 -59.63 -10.98 36.64
N THR A 150 -60.47 -10.72 35.65
CA THR A 150 -60.19 -10.99 34.24
C THR A 150 -60.07 -9.68 33.47
N PHE A 151 -58.90 -9.41 32.89
CA PHE A 151 -58.69 -8.32 31.94
C PHE A 151 -58.87 -8.84 30.52
N ASN A 152 -59.95 -8.44 29.85
CA ASN A 152 -60.34 -8.95 28.53
C ASN A 152 -60.86 -7.86 27.57
N GLY A 153 -60.58 -6.59 27.87
CA GLY A 153 -60.94 -5.48 26.99
C GLY A 153 -60.19 -5.52 25.66
N THR A 154 -60.81 -4.97 24.61
CA THR A 154 -60.23 -4.88 23.26
C THR A 154 -59.35 -3.65 23.06
N GLY A 155 -59.51 -2.60 23.89
CA GLY A 155 -58.62 -1.45 23.97
C GLY A 155 -57.51 -1.63 25.00
N ASP A 156 -56.64 -0.63 25.13
CA ASP A 156 -55.64 -0.60 26.20
C ASP A 156 -56.31 -0.52 27.58
N GLN A 157 -55.76 -1.23 28.56
CA GLN A 157 -56.26 -1.26 29.94
C GLN A 157 -55.14 -0.94 30.90
N THR A 158 -55.41 -0.09 31.88
CA THR A 158 -54.45 0.27 32.93
C THR A 158 -54.88 -0.29 34.27
N VAL A 159 -53.95 -0.91 34.99
CA VAL A 159 -54.06 -1.25 36.42
C VAL A 159 -53.22 -0.25 37.20
N ALA A 160 -53.91 0.72 37.80
CA ALA A 160 -53.31 1.79 38.58
C ALA A 160 -53.35 1.50 40.09
N GLY A 161 -52.39 2.05 40.83
CA GLY A 161 -52.32 1.92 42.29
C GLY A 161 -51.81 0.56 42.79
N ALA A 162 -51.69 0.43 44.11
CA ALA A 162 -51.25 -0.80 44.75
C ALA A 162 -52.42 -1.78 44.92
N ASN A 163 -52.36 -2.90 44.21
CA ASN A 163 -53.43 -3.89 44.17
C ASN A 163 -52.94 -5.24 44.66
N THR A 164 -53.80 -5.94 45.41
CA THR A 164 -53.59 -7.34 45.79
C THR A 164 -54.79 -8.17 45.35
N PHE A 165 -54.59 -9.07 44.39
CA PHE A 165 -55.63 -10.01 43.96
C PHE A 165 -55.35 -11.41 44.47
N ARG A 166 -56.39 -12.25 44.45
CA ARG A 166 -56.25 -13.68 44.72
C ARG A 166 -55.82 -14.43 43.46
N SER A 167 -56.57 -14.28 42.37
CA SER A 167 -56.27 -14.81 41.05
C SER A 167 -56.48 -13.75 39.97
N VAL A 168 -55.72 -13.83 38.88
CA VAL A 168 -55.85 -12.95 37.72
C VAL A 168 -55.83 -13.75 36.42
N THR A 169 -56.64 -13.32 35.47
CA THR A 169 -56.65 -13.79 34.09
C THR A 169 -56.41 -12.60 33.17
N VAL A 170 -55.46 -12.70 32.25
CA VAL A 170 -55.27 -11.73 31.16
C VAL A 170 -55.58 -12.46 29.86
N ASN A 171 -56.63 -12.00 29.19
CA ASN A 171 -57.10 -12.56 27.93
C ASN A 171 -57.48 -11.42 26.98
N LYS A 172 -56.46 -10.65 26.57
CA LYS A 172 -56.65 -9.51 25.68
C LYS A 172 -56.38 -9.95 24.26
N SER A 173 -57.43 -10.11 23.46
CA SER A 173 -57.31 -10.37 22.02
C SER A 173 -56.81 -9.16 21.23
N ALA A 174 -56.89 -7.95 21.82
CA ALA A 174 -56.38 -6.70 21.30
C ALA A 174 -56.05 -5.73 22.46
N GLY A 175 -55.20 -4.74 22.18
CA GLY A 175 -54.74 -3.75 23.15
C GLY A 175 -53.74 -4.32 24.17
N THR A 176 -53.18 -3.42 24.98
CA THR A 176 -52.11 -3.70 25.94
C THR A 176 -52.62 -3.59 27.38
N LEU A 177 -52.16 -4.47 28.28
CA LEU A 177 -52.36 -4.30 29.72
C LEU A 177 -51.18 -3.53 30.33
N PHE A 178 -51.42 -2.28 30.72
CA PHE A 178 -50.47 -1.45 31.44
C PHE A 178 -50.62 -1.65 32.95
N ILE A 179 -49.57 -2.10 33.63
CA ILE A 179 -49.51 -2.21 35.09
C ILE A 179 -48.60 -1.08 35.57
N SER A 180 -49.19 0.00 36.06
CA SER A 180 -48.47 1.20 36.49
C SER A 180 -48.20 1.25 38.00
N GLY A 181 -49.03 0.58 38.80
CA GLY A 181 -48.80 0.38 40.23
C GLY A 181 -48.25 -1.00 40.59
N SER A 182 -48.20 -1.34 41.89
CA SER A 182 -47.82 -2.69 42.31
C SER A 182 -49.02 -3.64 42.18
N LEU A 183 -48.80 -4.84 41.66
CA LEU A 183 -49.82 -5.89 41.56
C LEU A 183 -49.31 -7.17 42.20
N ALA A 184 -49.84 -7.52 43.38
CA ALA A 184 -49.49 -8.73 44.09
C ALA A 184 -50.59 -9.79 43.93
N ILE A 185 -50.20 -11.04 43.68
CA ILE A 185 -51.11 -12.19 43.63
C ILE A 185 -50.84 -13.06 44.84
N LYS A 186 -51.80 -13.16 45.78
CA LYS A 186 -51.64 -13.91 47.05
C LYS A 186 -52.52 -15.15 47.09
N GLY A 187 -51.93 -16.32 46.81
CA GLY A 187 -52.52 -17.64 47.09
C GLY A 187 -53.50 -18.19 46.03
N GLY A 188 -53.60 -17.58 44.85
CA GLY A 188 -54.40 -18.07 43.71
C GLY A 188 -53.60 -18.13 42.40
N SER A 189 -54.30 -18.30 41.27
CA SER A 189 -53.70 -18.59 39.96
C SER A 189 -53.46 -17.33 39.13
N VAL A 190 -52.40 -17.35 38.32
CA VAL A 190 -52.12 -16.39 37.24
C VAL A 190 -52.33 -17.11 35.93
N THR A 191 -53.24 -16.62 35.09
CA THR A 191 -53.52 -17.20 33.76
C THR A 191 -53.32 -16.12 32.70
N LEU A 192 -52.37 -16.31 31.79
CA LEU A 192 -52.13 -15.41 30.67
C LEU A 192 -52.45 -16.17 29.38
N THR A 193 -53.47 -15.73 28.65
CA THR A 193 -53.95 -16.43 27.44
C THR A 193 -53.65 -15.64 26.17
N ALA A 194 -53.73 -14.30 26.24
CA ALA A 194 -53.41 -13.41 25.15
C ALA A 194 -53.13 -11.98 25.67
N GLY A 195 -52.39 -11.21 24.87
CA GLY A 195 -52.21 -9.77 25.04
C GLY A 195 -50.82 -9.34 25.47
N ASP A 196 -50.39 -8.17 25.00
CA ASP A 196 -49.15 -7.54 25.44
C ASP A 196 -49.31 -7.00 26.87
N ILE A 197 -48.24 -7.11 27.68
CA ILE A 197 -48.24 -6.65 29.07
C ILE A 197 -47.05 -5.71 29.31
N ASN A 198 -47.35 -4.56 29.89
CA ASN A 198 -46.46 -3.42 30.01
C ASN A 198 -46.35 -2.97 31.47
N TYR A 199 -45.15 -3.05 32.06
CA TYR A 199 -44.88 -2.72 33.46
C TYR A 199 -44.12 -1.40 33.58
N SER A 200 -44.71 -0.37 34.22
CA SER A 200 -44.13 0.98 34.26
C SER A 200 -43.75 1.52 35.66
N GLY A 201 -44.16 0.85 36.74
CA GLY A 201 -43.89 1.29 38.11
C GLY A 201 -42.42 1.10 38.55
N THR A 202 -42.00 1.66 39.67
CA THR A 202 -40.60 1.58 40.14
C THR A 202 -40.16 0.16 40.54
N ALA A 203 -40.81 -0.45 41.53
CA ALA A 203 -40.55 -1.83 41.92
C ALA A 203 -41.82 -2.65 41.70
N GLN A 204 -41.74 -3.67 40.85
CA GLN A 204 -42.90 -4.48 40.48
C GLN A 204 -42.54 -5.96 40.47
N THR A 205 -43.46 -6.78 40.95
CA THR A 205 -43.41 -8.23 40.76
C THR A 205 -44.23 -8.57 39.54
N LEU A 206 -43.63 -9.27 38.58
CA LEU A 206 -44.32 -9.69 37.38
C LEU A 206 -45.35 -10.77 37.70
N LEU A 207 -46.39 -10.85 36.87
CA LEU A 207 -47.31 -11.98 36.88
C LEU A 207 -46.53 -13.25 36.56
N ASN A 208 -46.56 -14.22 37.50
CA ASN A 208 -45.69 -15.40 37.46
C ASN A 208 -46.31 -16.52 36.60
N ALA A 209 -46.27 -16.35 35.28
CA ALA A 209 -46.69 -17.32 34.28
C ALA A 209 -45.90 -17.10 32.97
N ALA A 210 -46.01 -18.03 32.03
CA ALA A 210 -45.53 -17.82 30.66
C ALA A 210 -46.34 -16.70 29.98
N TYR A 211 -45.66 -15.81 29.25
CA TYR A 211 -46.29 -14.70 28.54
C TYR A 211 -46.53 -15.12 27.09
N PRO A 212 -47.79 -15.21 26.62
CA PRO A 212 -48.09 -15.67 25.25
C PRO A 212 -47.75 -14.63 24.17
N ASN A 213 -47.63 -13.36 24.53
CA ASN A 213 -47.33 -12.24 23.62
C ASN A 213 -46.14 -11.42 24.16
N SER A 214 -46.07 -10.12 23.84
CA SER A 214 -44.93 -9.28 24.20
C SER A 214 -44.97 -8.84 25.67
N LEU A 215 -43.78 -8.67 26.24
CA LEU A 215 -43.57 -8.15 27.59
C LEU A 215 -42.66 -6.92 27.52
N THR A 216 -43.16 -5.78 28.00
CA THR A 216 -42.34 -4.57 28.12
C THR A 216 -42.14 -4.19 29.58
N LEU A 217 -40.88 -3.95 29.96
CA LEU A 217 -40.47 -3.48 31.27
C LEU A 217 -39.87 -2.09 31.13
N PHE A 218 -40.59 -1.06 31.57
CA PHE A 218 -40.14 0.32 31.46
C PHE A 218 -40.31 1.08 32.79
N GLY A 219 -39.88 2.35 32.82
CA GLY A 219 -39.77 3.13 34.05
C GLY A 219 -38.44 2.86 34.75
N SER A 220 -38.45 2.73 36.07
CA SER A 220 -37.23 2.53 36.87
C SER A 220 -37.31 1.27 37.73
N GLY A 221 -36.24 0.97 38.47
CA GLY A 221 -36.20 0.00 39.57
C GLY A 221 -36.34 -1.48 39.16
N ALA A 222 -36.47 -2.35 40.17
CA ALA A 222 -36.42 -3.80 39.97
C ALA A 222 -37.78 -4.38 39.56
N LYS A 223 -37.77 -5.11 38.44
CA LYS A 223 -38.88 -5.88 37.88
C LYS A 223 -38.64 -7.35 38.22
N THR A 224 -39.21 -7.80 39.32
CA THR A 224 -38.97 -9.13 39.86
C THR A 224 -39.65 -10.18 39.01
N MET A 225 -38.86 -10.97 38.27
CA MET A 225 -39.34 -12.13 37.54
C MET A 225 -39.54 -13.31 38.49
N GLY A 226 -40.58 -14.10 38.26
CA GLY A 226 -40.84 -15.35 38.97
C GLY A 226 -40.34 -16.58 38.19
N ASN A 227 -40.38 -17.74 38.83
CA ASN A 227 -39.86 -19.01 38.30
C ASN A 227 -40.77 -19.68 37.24
N ALA A 228 -42.02 -19.24 37.10
CA ALA A 228 -42.95 -19.75 36.09
C ALA A 228 -42.92 -18.91 34.79
N ILE A 229 -42.10 -17.85 34.75
CA ILE A 229 -41.86 -17.06 33.54
C ILE A 229 -40.79 -17.79 32.71
N THR A 230 -41.23 -18.80 31.95
CA THR A 230 -40.36 -19.67 31.15
C THR A 230 -40.34 -19.30 29.66
N SER A 231 -41.33 -18.55 29.20
CA SER A 231 -41.39 -18.06 27.83
C SER A 231 -42.07 -16.69 27.72
N ILE A 232 -41.66 -15.95 26.68
CA ILE A 232 -42.29 -14.75 26.14
C ILE A 232 -42.52 -15.04 24.66
N GLY A 233 -43.78 -15.16 24.24
CA GLY A 233 -44.16 -15.51 22.87
C GLY A 233 -43.99 -14.37 21.87
N GLY A 234 -43.92 -13.12 22.35
CA GLY A 234 -43.64 -11.93 21.54
C GLY A 234 -42.26 -11.34 21.83
N ASN A 235 -42.17 -10.02 21.72
CA ASN A 235 -40.95 -9.28 22.02
C ASN A 235 -40.75 -9.13 23.53
N PHE A 236 -39.50 -9.14 23.98
CA PHE A 236 -39.12 -8.76 25.33
C PHE A 236 -38.30 -7.47 25.30
N THR A 237 -38.86 -6.38 25.82
CA THR A 237 -38.27 -5.05 25.74
C THR A 237 -38.06 -4.47 27.14
N LEU A 238 -36.88 -3.93 27.39
CA LEU A 238 -36.57 -3.13 28.57
C LEU A 238 -36.26 -1.69 28.17
N SER A 239 -36.82 -0.70 28.85
CA SER A 239 -36.46 0.72 28.67
C SER A 239 -36.44 1.50 30.00
N GLY A 240 -35.94 2.75 29.96
CA GLY A 240 -35.75 3.57 31.17
C GLY A 240 -34.56 3.09 32.00
N THR A 241 -34.76 2.89 33.30
CA THR A 241 -33.75 2.35 34.23
C THR A 241 -34.22 1.06 34.92
N ALA A 242 -35.13 0.34 34.25
CA ALA A 242 -35.63 -0.93 34.74
C ALA A 242 -34.52 -2.00 34.81
N THR A 243 -34.61 -2.85 35.83
CA THR A 243 -33.73 -4.01 35.97
C THR A 243 -34.55 -5.29 36.10
N ALA A 244 -34.14 -6.37 35.44
CA ALA A 244 -34.82 -7.66 35.51
C ALA A 244 -33.81 -8.81 35.55
N THR A 245 -34.09 -9.81 36.39
CA THR A 245 -33.24 -11.01 36.54
C THR A 245 -34.09 -12.26 36.42
N THR A 246 -33.71 -13.18 35.53
CA THR A 246 -34.46 -14.45 35.36
C THR A 246 -34.37 -15.34 36.60
N LYS A 247 -35.45 -16.07 36.89
CA LYS A 247 -35.52 -17.11 37.94
C LYS A 247 -35.77 -18.53 37.39
N ALA A 248 -35.76 -18.68 36.08
CA ALA A 248 -35.90 -19.94 35.34
C ALA A 248 -35.24 -19.81 33.97
N ALA A 249 -35.20 -20.91 33.22
CA ALA A 249 -34.88 -20.87 31.79
C ALA A 249 -35.90 -20.01 31.06
N LEU A 250 -35.45 -19.17 30.12
CA LEU A 250 -36.32 -18.23 29.41
C LEU A 250 -36.16 -18.40 27.89
N THR A 251 -37.30 -18.54 27.19
CA THR A 251 -37.37 -18.45 25.73
C THR A 251 -38.09 -17.17 25.32
N VAL A 252 -37.46 -16.34 24.50
CA VAL A 252 -38.07 -15.18 23.84
C VAL A 252 -38.28 -15.54 22.38
N SER A 253 -39.54 -15.67 21.97
CA SER A 253 -39.90 -16.09 20.61
C SER A 253 -39.77 -14.95 19.59
N GLY A 254 -39.94 -13.71 20.06
CA GLY A 254 -39.68 -12.49 19.28
C GLY A 254 -38.29 -11.91 19.55
N ASN A 255 -38.21 -10.58 19.47
CA ASN A 255 -36.97 -9.82 19.66
C ASN A 255 -36.66 -9.59 21.15
N LEU A 256 -35.38 -9.55 21.49
CA LEU A 256 -34.89 -9.06 22.79
C LEU A 256 -34.30 -7.67 22.60
N ASP A 257 -34.86 -6.66 23.27
CA ASP A 257 -34.33 -5.29 23.26
C ASP A 257 -34.00 -4.84 24.68
N VAL A 258 -32.71 -4.65 24.95
CA VAL A 258 -32.20 -4.13 26.22
C VAL A 258 -31.83 -2.67 26.01
N GLY A 259 -32.78 -1.79 26.29
CA GLY A 259 -32.68 -0.35 26.06
C GLY A 259 -31.66 0.34 26.97
N SER A 260 -31.22 1.53 26.55
CA SER A 260 -30.29 2.37 27.31
C SER A 260 -30.76 2.59 28.76
N GLY A 261 -29.82 2.53 29.72
CA GLY A 261 -30.08 2.68 31.15
C GLY A 261 -30.62 1.41 31.84
N THR A 262 -31.04 0.39 31.10
CA THR A 262 -31.62 -0.83 31.68
C THR A 262 -30.59 -1.93 31.93
N THR A 263 -30.95 -2.89 32.78
CA THR A 263 -30.19 -4.12 32.99
C THR A 263 -31.08 -5.35 32.87
N PHE A 264 -30.76 -6.24 31.94
CA PHE A 264 -31.31 -7.59 31.91
C PHE A 264 -30.21 -8.59 32.29
N ALA A 265 -30.48 -9.44 33.29
CA ALA A 265 -29.54 -10.44 33.75
C ALA A 265 -30.16 -11.85 33.77
N THR A 266 -29.38 -12.86 33.41
CA THR A 266 -29.76 -14.25 33.71
C THR A 266 -29.35 -14.59 35.14
N GLY A 267 -30.20 -15.26 35.93
CA GLY A 267 -29.93 -15.50 37.36
C GLY A 267 -28.61 -16.24 37.65
N ALA A 268 -27.74 -15.65 38.49
CA ALA A 268 -26.38 -16.12 38.73
C ALA A 268 -26.28 -17.48 39.43
N GLY A 269 -25.22 -18.24 39.10
CA GLY A 269 -24.93 -19.54 39.73
C GLY A 269 -25.90 -20.68 39.40
N LYS A 270 -26.78 -20.48 38.40
CA LYS A 270 -27.78 -21.45 37.94
C LYS A 270 -27.46 -21.99 36.54
N GLY A 271 -28.17 -23.04 36.11
CA GLY A 271 -28.08 -23.62 34.76
C GLY A 271 -29.20 -23.17 33.82
N TYR A 272 -29.81 -21.99 34.04
CA TYR A 272 -30.94 -21.54 33.24
C TYR A 272 -30.51 -21.14 31.84
N THR A 273 -31.11 -21.74 30.82
CA THR A 273 -30.90 -21.34 29.43
C THR A 273 -31.56 -19.99 29.12
N LEU A 274 -31.04 -19.30 28.11
CA LEU A 274 -31.71 -18.18 27.46
C LEU A 274 -31.75 -18.49 25.97
N SER A 275 -32.93 -18.51 25.37
CA SER A 275 -33.09 -18.66 23.92
C SER A 275 -33.81 -17.44 23.37
N VAL A 276 -33.26 -16.79 22.34
CA VAL A 276 -33.88 -15.68 21.63
C VAL A 276 -33.98 -16.04 20.16
N THR A 277 -35.20 -16.08 19.62
CA THR A 277 -35.42 -16.49 18.24
C THR A 277 -35.34 -15.32 17.26
N GLY A 278 -35.90 -14.17 17.65
CA GLY A 278 -35.77 -12.91 16.93
C GLY A 278 -34.41 -12.24 17.10
N THR A 279 -34.33 -10.96 16.72
CA THR A 279 -33.10 -10.17 16.86
C THR A 279 -32.84 -9.80 18.31
N THR A 280 -31.57 -9.67 18.67
CA THR A 280 -31.14 -9.11 19.97
C THR A 280 -30.48 -7.76 19.76
N SER A 281 -31.00 -6.72 20.41
CA SER A 281 -30.45 -5.36 20.41
C SER A 281 -30.07 -4.97 21.84
N VAL A 282 -28.84 -4.48 22.03
CA VAL A 282 -28.34 -4.08 23.36
C VAL A 282 -27.80 -2.66 23.29
N THR A 283 -28.50 -1.71 23.91
CA THR A 283 -28.01 -0.35 24.21
C THR A 283 -27.84 -0.10 25.72
N GLY A 284 -28.43 -0.95 26.56
CA GLY A 284 -28.21 -1.04 28.01
C GLY A 284 -27.24 -2.15 28.40
N THR A 285 -27.47 -2.81 29.54
CA THR A 285 -26.61 -3.89 30.05
C THR A 285 -27.29 -5.25 29.95
N LEU A 286 -26.70 -6.17 29.17
CA LEU A 286 -27.06 -7.59 29.15
C LEU A 286 -26.01 -8.41 29.90
N THR A 287 -26.39 -8.99 31.03
CA THR A 287 -25.51 -9.82 31.87
C THR A 287 -25.88 -11.30 31.80
N LEU A 288 -24.99 -12.12 31.27
CA LEU A 288 -25.15 -13.56 31.13
C LEU A 288 -24.45 -14.29 32.29
N ALA A 289 -25.01 -14.19 33.50
CA ALA A 289 -24.34 -14.57 34.76
C ALA A 289 -24.36 -16.05 35.16
N ASN A 290 -24.85 -16.93 34.28
CA ASN A 290 -25.14 -18.32 34.65
C ASN A 290 -24.57 -19.31 33.63
N LYS A 291 -24.53 -20.61 33.97
CA LYS A 291 -23.86 -21.67 33.20
C LYS A 291 -24.72 -22.32 32.12
N GLY A 292 -26.02 -22.01 32.06
CA GLY A 292 -26.92 -22.58 31.03
C GLY A 292 -26.58 -22.02 29.64
N THR A 293 -26.79 -22.80 28.59
CA THR A 293 -26.53 -22.34 27.21
C THR A 293 -27.33 -21.08 26.88
N LYS A 294 -26.69 -20.15 26.17
CA LYS A 294 -27.32 -18.93 25.65
C LYS A 294 -27.40 -19.07 24.13
N THR A 295 -28.59 -19.08 23.57
CA THR A 295 -28.82 -19.32 22.14
C THR A 295 -29.49 -18.11 21.52
N PHE A 296 -28.85 -17.54 20.51
CA PHE A 296 -29.35 -16.40 19.74
C PHE A 296 -29.42 -16.81 18.27
N THR A 297 -30.63 -17.06 17.77
CA THR A 297 -30.77 -17.52 16.38
C THR A 297 -30.89 -16.36 15.39
N GLY A 298 -31.47 -15.24 15.81
CA GLY A 298 -31.48 -14.01 15.04
C GLY A 298 -30.19 -13.21 15.18
N ASP A 299 -30.12 -12.08 14.46
CA ASP A 299 -28.96 -11.20 14.51
C ASP A 299 -28.79 -10.56 15.89
N VAL A 300 -27.54 -10.47 16.35
CA VAL A 300 -27.15 -9.83 17.62
C VAL A 300 -26.43 -8.53 17.31
N THR A 301 -27.00 -7.42 17.77
CA THR A 301 -26.44 -6.07 17.63
C THR A 301 -26.17 -5.47 19.00
N LEU A 302 -24.90 -5.30 19.32
CA LEU A 302 -24.44 -4.56 20.49
C LEU A 302 -24.16 -3.14 20.05
N ASN A 303 -25.02 -2.22 20.45
CA ASN A 303 -24.96 -0.83 20.03
C ASN A 303 -23.97 -0.04 20.88
N SER A 304 -23.57 1.14 20.40
CA SER A 304 -22.80 2.11 21.19
C SER A 304 -23.54 2.43 22.50
N GLY A 305 -22.82 2.44 23.62
CA GLY A 305 -23.39 2.55 24.96
C GLY A 305 -23.79 1.22 25.59
N GLY A 306 -23.93 0.15 24.80
CA GLY A 306 -24.29 -1.18 25.27
C GLY A 306 -23.16 -1.86 26.05
N VAL A 307 -23.54 -2.71 26.99
CA VAL A 307 -22.66 -3.58 27.78
C VAL A 307 -23.10 -5.02 27.61
N TRP A 308 -22.22 -5.85 27.05
CA TRP A 308 -22.36 -7.29 27.01
C TRP A 308 -21.40 -7.93 28.01
N ASN A 309 -21.95 -8.60 29.02
CA ASN A 309 -21.17 -9.06 30.17
C ASN A 309 -21.46 -10.53 30.52
N GLU A 310 -20.55 -11.43 30.13
CA GLU A 310 -20.64 -12.86 30.42
C GLU A 310 -19.88 -13.22 31.69
N THR A 311 -20.58 -13.22 32.83
CA THR A 311 -19.97 -13.57 34.13
C THR A 311 -20.16 -15.04 34.51
N GLY A 312 -21.06 -15.75 33.85
CA GLY A 312 -21.19 -17.20 33.95
C GLY A 312 -20.44 -17.90 32.83
N ILE A 313 -19.72 -18.98 33.15
CA ILE A 313 -19.06 -19.82 32.14
C ILE A 313 -20.14 -20.67 31.45
N ALA A 314 -20.60 -20.25 30.28
CA ALA A 314 -21.65 -20.88 29.49
C ALA A 314 -21.27 -20.90 28.01
N SER A 315 -21.79 -21.89 27.29
CA SER A 315 -21.77 -21.87 25.82
C SER A 315 -22.68 -20.76 25.30
N ILE A 316 -22.20 -20.03 24.29
CA ILE A 316 -22.92 -18.96 23.61
C ILE A 316 -23.08 -19.37 22.14
N ASP A 317 -24.28 -19.69 21.72
CA ASP A 317 -24.59 -20.11 20.34
C ASP A 317 -25.19 -18.94 19.55
N LEU A 318 -24.55 -18.59 18.45
CA LEU A 318 -24.90 -17.49 17.56
C LEU A 318 -25.16 -18.06 16.15
N ALA A 319 -26.39 -17.94 15.66
CA ALA A 319 -26.74 -18.36 14.28
C ALA A 319 -26.98 -17.17 13.33
N GLY A 320 -27.14 -15.96 13.87
CA GLY A 320 -27.25 -14.71 13.11
C GLY A 320 -25.91 -14.02 12.87
N ASN A 321 -25.98 -12.79 12.37
CA ASN A 321 -24.87 -11.86 12.35
C ASN A 321 -24.54 -11.39 13.78
N LEU A 322 -23.27 -11.06 14.04
CA LEU A 322 -22.83 -10.38 15.24
C LEU A 322 -22.25 -9.01 14.87
N THR A 323 -22.86 -7.94 15.38
CA THR A 323 -22.34 -6.57 15.26
C THR A 323 -21.98 -6.06 16.64
N ASN A 324 -20.69 -5.84 16.91
CA ASN A 324 -20.17 -5.41 18.20
C ASN A 324 -19.68 -3.96 18.14
N ASN A 325 -20.56 -3.02 18.50
CA ASN A 325 -20.24 -1.61 18.74
C ASN A 325 -20.37 -1.26 20.23
N ALA A 326 -20.32 -2.27 21.12
CA ALA A 326 -20.53 -2.09 22.54
C ALA A 326 -19.44 -1.20 23.16
N THR A 327 -19.78 -0.47 24.22
CA THR A 327 -18.79 0.19 25.07
C THR A 327 -17.97 -0.85 25.84
N THR A 328 -18.58 -1.98 26.20
CA THR A 328 -17.91 -3.07 26.91
C THR A 328 -18.40 -4.41 26.40
N PHE A 329 -17.44 -5.26 26.03
CA PHE A 329 -17.66 -6.65 25.65
C PHE A 329 -16.77 -7.54 26.51
N THR A 330 -17.39 -8.29 27.42
CA THR A 330 -16.70 -9.26 28.28
C THR A 330 -17.21 -10.66 27.93
N ALA A 331 -16.35 -11.47 27.31
CA ALA A 331 -16.63 -12.87 27.04
C ALA A 331 -16.15 -13.78 28.17
N ASN A 332 -16.86 -14.88 28.38
CA ASN A 332 -16.49 -15.92 29.32
C ASN A 332 -15.55 -16.97 28.68
N ALA A 333 -15.10 -17.94 29.48
CA ALA A 333 -14.20 -19.00 29.02
C ALA A 333 -14.90 -20.17 28.29
N GLY A 334 -16.23 -20.18 28.23
CA GLY A 334 -17.03 -21.10 27.45
C GLY A 334 -16.86 -20.89 25.95
N THR A 335 -17.43 -21.80 25.16
CA THR A 335 -17.32 -21.76 23.71
C THR A 335 -18.40 -20.87 23.10
N HIS A 336 -17.99 -19.94 22.25
CA HIS A 336 -18.87 -19.20 21.35
C HIS A 336 -18.98 -19.95 20.02
N THR A 337 -20.15 -20.51 19.73
CA THR A 337 -20.42 -21.26 18.50
C THR A 337 -21.08 -20.36 17.47
N PHE A 338 -20.44 -20.20 16.31
CA PHE A 338 -20.98 -19.50 15.15
C PHE A 338 -21.47 -20.53 14.12
N SER A 339 -22.79 -20.71 14.05
CA SER A 339 -23.43 -21.82 13.31
C SER A 339 -24.24 -21.41 12.08
N GLY A 340 -24.45 -20.10 11.89
CA GLY A 340 -25.16 -19.56 10.73
C GLY A 340 -24.45 -19.74 9.39
N ALA A 341 -25.23 -19.75 8.31
CA ALA A 341 -24.73 -19.74 6.94
C ALA A 341 -24.62 -18.30 6.42
N THR A 342 -23.49 -17.96 5.80
CA THR A 342 -23.20 -16.68 5.13
C THR A 342 -23.42 -15.48 6.04
N LYS A 343 -22.92 -15.56 7.27
CA LYS A 343 -23.09 -14.53 8.31
C LYS A 343 -21.83 -13.70 8.50
N VAL A 344 -21.98 -12.59 9.21
CA VAL A 344 -20.91 -11.60 9.41
C VAL A 344 -20.67 -11.35 10.89
N ILE A 345 -19.38 -11.28 11.26
CA ILE A 345 -18.89 -10.69 12.51
C ILE A 345 -18.35 -9.31 12.16
N SER A 346 -18.88 -8.25 12.77
CA SER A 346 -18.53 -6.87 12.45
C SER A 346 -18.63 -5.96 13.67
N GLY A 347 -18.36 -4.67 13.46
CA GLY A 347 -18.46 -3.63 14.49
C GLY A 347 -17.11 -2.98 14.79
N SER A 348 -17.16 -1.83 15.46
CA SER A 348 -15.98 -1.02 15.80
C SER A 348 -15.23 -1.53 17.04
N THR A 349 -15.89 -2.29 17.90
CA THR A 349 -15.31 -2.79 19.15
C THR A 349 -14.69 -4.17 18.91
N THR A 350 -13.45 -4.35 19.39
CA THR A 350 -12.78 -5.66 19.35
C THR A 350 -13.62 -6.72 20.03
N THR A 351 -13.97 -7.77 19.28
CA THR A 351 -14.68 -8.93 19.80
C THR A 351 -13.66 -9.92 20.32
N SER A 352 -13.35 -9.85 21.62
CA SER A 352 -12.37 -10.72 22.27
C SER A 352 -13.04 -11.93 22.91
N ILE A 353 -12.77 -13.12 22.39
CA ILE A 353 -13.38 -14.39 22.81
C ILE A 353 -12.28 -15.41 23.09
N ALA A 354 -12.39 -16.19 24.16
CA ALA A 354 -11.41 -17.22 24.46
C ALA A 354 -11.50 -18.41 23.49
N ASN A 355 -12.69 -19.00 23.38
CA ASN A 355 -12.94 -20.22 22.60
C ASN A 355 -14.00 -19.95 21.54
N VAL A 356 -13.61 -20.02 20.27
CA VAL A 356 -14.49 -19.84 19.12
C VAL A 356 -14.62 -21.16 18.37
N ALA A 357 -15.86 -21.57 18.09
CA ALA A 357 -16.16 -22.67 17.20
C ALA A 357 -16.98 -22.16 16.02
N VAL A 358 -16.44 -22.22 14.79
CA VAL A 358 -17.18 -21.89 13.57
C VAL A 358 -17.64 -23.19 12.92
N THR A 359 -18.92 -23.48 13.01
CA THR A 359 -19.55 -24.65 12.37
C THR A 359 -20.30 -24.28 11.10
N GLY A 360 -20.68 -23.01 10.96
CA GLY A 360 -21.29 -22.43 9.76
C GLY A 360 -20.29 -21.77 8.82
N THR A 361 -20.74 -20.73 8.10
CA THR A 361 -19.90 -19.93 7.20
C THR A 361 -19.98 -18.45 7.58
N TYR A 362 -18.87 -17.91 8.08
CA TYR A 362 -18.80 -16.54 8.61
C TYR A 362 -17.71 -15.72 7.93
N THR A 363 -17.99 -14.44 7.74
CA THR A 363 -17.00 -13.42 7.34
C THR A 363 -16.71 -12.50 8.51
N ASN A 364 -15.45 -12.36 8.90
CA ASN A 364 -15.00 -11.33 9.82
C ASN A 364 -14.72 -10.03 9.05
N ASN A 365 -15.49 -8.99 9.33
CA ASN A 365 -15.33 -7.63 8.82
C ASN A 365 -14.83 -6.63 9.87
N GLY A 366 -14.70 -7.07 11.14
CA GLY A 366 -14.19 -6.26 12.25
C GLY A 366 -12.89 -6.83 12.83
N THR A 367 -12.66 -6.57 14.11
CA THR A 367 -11.53 -7.15 14.87
C THR A 367 -12.03 -8.30 15.75
N LEU A 368 -11.67 -9.53 15.40
CA LEU A 368 -11.92 -10.73 16.20
C LEU A 368 -10.61 -11.17 16.86
N SER A 369 -10.59 -11.26 18.19
CA SER A 369 -9.44 -11.76 18.95
C SER A 369 -9.79 -13.09 19.61
N VAL A 370 -9.06 -14.14 19.25
CA VAL A 370 -9.22 -15.49 19.80
C VAL A 370 -8.03 -15.83 20.67
N SER A 371 -8.24 -15.87 21.99
CA SER A 371 -7.13 -15.98 22.95
C SER A 371 -6.79 -17.42 23.36
N THR A 372 -7.65 -18.40 23.04
CA THR A 372 -7.40 -19.82 23.37
C THR A 372 -7.50 -20.71 22.14
N ALA A 373 -8.69 -20.87 21.55
CA ALA A 373 -8.90 -21.82 20.47
C ALA A 373 -9.90 -21.32 19.41
N LEU A 374 -9.52 -21.41 18.14
CA LEU A 374 -10.38 -21.26 16.96
C LEU A 374 -10.57 -22.63 16.31
N THR A 375 -11.78 -23.17 16.35
CA THR A 375 -12.09 -24.54 15.93
C THR A 375 -13.33 -24.59 15.04
N GLY A 376 -13.70 -25.80 14.61
CA GLY A 376 -14.98 -26.08 13.98
C GLY A 376 -14.88 -26.53 12.53
N ALA A 377 -15.93 -27.23 12.08
CA ALA A 377 -16.01 -27.83 10.74
C ALA A 377 -16.36 -26.83 9.63
N GLY A 378 -16.61 -25.57 9.99
CA GLY A 378 -17.08 -24.53 9.11
C GLY A 378 -15.97 -23.74 8.41
N THR A 379 -16.36 -22.59 7.86
CA THR A 379 -15.45 -21.66 7.18
C THR A 379 -15.47 -20.30 7.87
N LEU A 380 -14.27 -19.78 8.19
CA LEU A 380 -14.08 -18.39 8.55
C LEU A 380 -13.32 -17.67 7.44
N THR A 381 -13.93 -16.63 6.87
CA THR A 381 -13.28 -15.70 5.94
C THR A 381 -12.90 -14.43 6.68
N ASN A 382 -11.62 -14.14 6.81
CA ASN A 382 -11.16 -12.83 7.27
C ASN A 382 -11.11 -11.88 6.06
N SER A 383 -12.08 -10.96 5.97
CA SER A 383 -12.23 -10.06 4.82
C SER A 383 -11.08 -9.07 4.69
N GLY A 384 -11.03 -8.30 3.59
CA GLY A 384 -10.01 -7.26 3.38
C GLY A 384 -9.93 -6.17 4.47
N THR A 385 -11.01 -5.95 5.23
CA THR A 385 -11.04 -5.04 6.39
C THR A 385 -10.92 -5.77 7.72
N GLY A 386 -10.97 -7.10 7.71
CA GLY A 386 -10.97 -7.94 8.89
C GLY A 386 -9.59 -8.04 9.54
N ILE A 387 -9.56 -7.96 10.86
CA ILE A 387 -8.39 -8.28 11.68
C ILE A 387 -8.75 -9.52 12.52
N LEU A 388 -7.97 -10.59 12.36
CA LEU A 388 -8.07 -11.80 13.18
C LEU A 388 -6.81 -11.95 14.02
N ASN A 389 -6.93 -11.81 15.33
CA ASN A 389 -5.82 -12.03 16.26
C ASN A 389 -5.93 -13.43 16.86
N LEU A 390 -4.85 -14.21 16.76
CA LEU A 390 -4.73 -15.57 17.28
C LEU A 390 -3.60 -15.59 18.31
N SER A 391 -3.95 -15.74 19.59
CA SER A 391 -2.98 -15.65 20.70
C SER A 391 -3.06 -16.83 21.67
N GLY A 392 -3.65 -17.96 21.27
CA GLY A 392 -3.67 -19.16 22.11
C GLY A 392 -2.36 -19.94 22.07
N ALA A 393 -1.88 -20.35 23.24
CA ALA A 393 -0.60 -21.06 23.40
C ALA A 393 -0.75 -22.60 23.38
N GLY A 394 -1.97 -23.14 23.33
CA GLY A 394 -2.25 -24.57 23.40
C GLY A 394 -2.16 -25.31 22.05
N ALA A 395 -1.99 -26.63 22.10
CA ALA A 395 -2.17 -27.48 20.92
C ALA A 395 -3.62 -27.35 20.40
N GLY A 396 -3.78 -27.17 19.09
CA GLY A 396 -5.09 -26.94 18.47
C GLY A 396 -5.63 -25.53 18.68
N SER A 397 -4.76 -24.55 18.98
CA SER A 397 -5.17 -23.14 19.11
C SER A 397 -5.85 -22.62 17.84
N CYS A 398 -5.49 -23.15 16.66
CA CYS A 398 -6.28 -22.98 15.45
C CYS A 398 -6.43 -24.33 14.72
N ALA A 399 -7.64 -24.89 14.77
CA ALA A 399 -8.00 -26.17 14.17
C ALA A 399 -9.34 -26.09 13.39
N ILE A 400 -9.72 -24.89 12.94
CA ILE A 400 -10.86 -24.73 12.02
C ILE A 400 -10.57 -25.43 10.69
N THR A 401 -11.60 -25.99 10.04
CA THR A 401 -11.48 -26.70 8.76
C THR A 401 -11.04 -25.79 7.62
N THR A 402 -11.63 -24.59 7.51
CA THR A 402 -11.29 -23.63 6.45
C THR A 402 -11.12 -22.22 7.00
N LEU A 403 -9.97 -21.62 6.71
CA LEU A 403 -9.60 -20.26 7.06
C LEU A 403 -9.09 -19.54 5.81
N THR A 404 -9.84 -18.57 5.32
CA THR A 404 -9.41 -17.73 4.19
C THR A 404 -9.07 -16.34 4.69
N ASN A 405 -8.00 -15.75 4.18
CA ASN A 405 -7.56 -14.42 4.57
C ASN A 405 -7.43 -13.48 3.36
N ALA A 406 -8.10 -12.33 3.44
CA ALA A 406 -7.89 -11.17 2.59
C ALA A 406 -7.46 -9.93 3.40
N GLY A 407 -7.65 -9.95 4.73
CA GLY A 407 -7.27 -8.88 5.65
C GLY A 407 -5.98 -9.19 6.39
N ILE A 408 -5.96 -8.94 7.70
CA ILE A 408 -4.80 -9.16 8.56
C ILE A 408 -5.07 -10.31 9.53
N ILE A 409 -4.19 -11.32 9.53
CA ILE A 409 -4.08 -12.30 10.62
C ILE A 409 -2.83 -11.97 11.43
N ASN A 410 -2.99 -11.75 12.73
CA ASN A 410 -1.88 -11.63 13.66
C ASN A 410 -1.80 -12.89 14.51
N ARG A 411 -0.67 -13.60 14.48
CA ARG A 411 -0.44 -14.80 15.26
C ARG A 411 0.74 -14.60 16.19
N SER A 412 0.49 -14.69 17.50
CA SER A 412 1.43 -14.24 18.53
C SER A 412 1.62 -15.18 19.72
N ALA A 413 1.13 -16.42 19.64
CA ALA A 413 1.33 -17.43 20.68
C ALA A 413 1.70 -18.78 20.09
N ALA A 414 2.50 -19.55 20.83
CA ALA A 414 3.14 -20.78 20.36
C ALA A 414 2.20 -21.99 20.14
N GLY A 415 0.88 -21.77 20.07
CA GLY A 415 -0.09 -22.83 19.80
C GLY A 415 0.05 -23.42 18.40
N THR A 416 -0.37 -24.67 18.22
CA THR A 416 -0.34 -25.33 16.91
C THR A 416 -1.53 -24.90 16.05
N THR A 417 -1.26 -24.59 14.78
CA THR A 417 -2.25 -24.39 13.73
C THR A 417 -2.29 -25.65 12.86
N THR A 418 -3.34 -26.46 13.04
CA THR A 418 -3.49 -27.76 12.37
C THR A 418 -4.46 -27.74 11.20
N THR A 419 -4.95 -26.56 10.80
CA THR A 419 -5.78 -26.38 9.60
C THR A 419 -5.05 -26.99 8.38
N ALA A 420 -5.74 -27.87 7.65
CA ALA A 420 -5.14 -28.59 6.53
C ALA A 420 -4.65 -27.63 5.42
N LEU A 421 -3.52 -27.95 4.78
CA LEU A 421 -2.82 -27.13 3.78
C LEU A 421 -3.71 -26.57 2.66
N ALA A 422 -4.70 -27.33 2.18
CA ALA A 422 -5.61 -26.91 1.10
C ALA A 422 -6.59 -25.80 1.50
N ASN A 423 -6.76 -25.56 2.81
CA ASN A 423 -7.85 -24.77 3.36
C ASN A 423 -7.38 -23.55 4.16
N PHE A 424 -6.07 -23.26 4.18
CA PHE A 424 -5.53 -22.00 4.68
C PHE A 424 -4.94 -21.18 3.53
N THR A 425 -5.78 -20.33 2.93
CA THR A 425 -5.41 -19.50 1.77
C THR A 425 -5.25 -18.04 2.16
N ASN A 426 -4.17 -17.41 1.74
CA ASN A 426 -3.87 -16.00 2.01
C ASN A 426 -3.84 -15.16 0.74
N THR A 427 -4.57 -14.04 0.74
CA THR A 427 -4.51 -12.95 -0.24
C THR A 427 -4.30 -11.58 0.43
N GLY A 428 -4.26 -11.55 1.77
CA GLY A 428 -3.96 -10.38 2.59
C GLY A 428 -2.61 -10.55 3.31
N THR A 429 -2.53 -10.10 4.56
CA THR A 429 -1.32 -10.16 5.39
C THR A 429 -1.46 -11.17 6.51
N ILE A 430 -0.46 -12.04 6.70
CA ILE A 430 -0.30 -12.88 7.89
C ILE A 430 0.98 -12.45 8.60
N ASN A 431 0.88 -12.05 9.86
CA ASN A 431 2.02 -11.77 10.73
C ASN A 431 2.20 -12.92 11.72
N ILE A 432 3.37 -13.57 11.68
CA ILE A 432 3.72 -14.72 12.53
C ILE A 432 4.86 -14.32 13.44
N THR A 433 4.59 -14.16 14.74
CA THR A 433 5.58 -13.73 15.73
C THR A 433 5.92 -14.79 16.77
N ASP A 434 5.24 -15.93 16.74
CA ASP A 434 5.37 -17.02 17.71
C ASP A 434 6.31 -18.16 17.27
N SER A 435 6.39 -19.22 18.08
CA SER A 435 7.15 -20.44 17.80
C SER A 435 6.27 -21.67 17.53
N GLY A 436 4.96 -21.48 17.31
CA GLY A 436 3.99 -22.56 17.14
C GLY A 436 4.05 -23.23 15.77
N ALA A 437 3.65 -24.49 15.66
CA ALA A 437 3.65 -25.21 14.39
C ALA A 437 2.49 -24.79 13.46
N ILE A 438 2.71 -24.83 12.14
CA ILE A 438 1.73 -24.61 11.08
C ILE A 438 1.78 -25.80 10.12
N THR A 439 0.66 -26.47 9.91
CA THR A 439 0.59 -27.56 8.92
C THR A 439 0.82 -27.05 7.49
N GLY A 440 0.21 -25.93 7.10
CA GLY A 440 0.64 -25.26 5.90
C GLY A 440 -0.11 -23.99 5.53
N ILE A 441 0.47 -23.25 4.58
CA ILE A 441 -0.06 -21.98 4.08
C ILE A 441 0.02 -22.00 2.55
N THR A 442 -1.09 -21.66 1.89
CA THR A 442 -1.09 -21.30 0.46
C THR A 442 -1.19 -19.79 0.33
N ASN A 443 -0.09 -19.14 -0.05
CA ASN A 443 0.00 -17.69 -0.23
C ASN A 443 -0.27 -17.32 -1.69
N ASN A 444 -1.44 -16.74 -1.95
CA ASN A 444 -1.95 -16.40 -3.28
C ASN A 444 -1.72 -14.92 -3.64
N ALA A 445 -2.32 -14.46 -4.75
CA ALA A 445 -2.08 -13.15 -5.33
C ALA A 445 -2.29 -12.02 -4.31
N GLY A 446 -1.29 -11.13 -4.22
CA GLY A 446 -1.25 -10.03 -3.25
C GLY A 446 -0.95 -10.45 -1.80
N GLY A 447 -0.90 -11.75 -1.52
CA GLY A 447 -0.67 -12.28 -0.19
C GLY A 447 0.75 -12.02 0.32
N ILE A 448 0.84 -11.47 1.53
CA ILE A 448 2.08 -11.21 2.25
C ILE A 448 2.11 -12.06 3.52
N VAL A 449 3.19 -12.81 3.73
CA VAL A 449 3.43 -13.49 5.01
C VAL A 449 4.70 -12.91 5.62
N ASN A 450 4.56 -12.29 6.80
CA ASN A 450 5.66 -11.76 7.58
C ASN A 450 5.99 -12.73 8.71
N HIS A 451 7.13 -13.39 8.62
CA HIS A 451 7.60 -14.36 9.60
C HIS A 451 8.72 -13.76 10.44
N SER A 452 8.39 -13.37 11.68
CA SER A 452 9.34 -12.85 12.67
C SER A 452 9.49 -13.75 13.91
N GLY A 453 8.75 -14.86 14.01
CA GLY A 453 8.89 -15.88 15.06
C GLY A 453 9.63 -17.17 14.64
N SER A 454 9.90 -18.13 15.54
CA SER A 454 10.69 -19.35 15.25
C SER A 454 9.84 -20.58 14.91
N SER A 455 8.61 -20.39 14.43
CA SER A 455 7.66 -21.44 14.08
C SER A 455 8.21 -22.50 13.11
N THR A 456 7.60 -23.69 13.17
CA THR A 456 7.72 -24.71 12.12
C THR A 456 6.55 -24.62 11.17
N ILE A 457 6.80 -24.54 9.87
CA ILE A 457 5.80 -24.62 8.81
C ILE A 457 6.06 -25.89 8.00
N THR A 458 5.17 -26.88 8.05
CA THR A 458 5.39 -28.13 7.32
C THR A 458 5.35 -27.90 5.81
N SER A 459 4.41 -27.09 5.29
CA SER A 459 4.36 -26.77 3.87
C SER A 459 3.96 -25.31 3.63
N PHE A 460 4.79 -24.59 2.87
CA PHE A 460 4.52 -23.22 2.44
C PHE A 460 4.53 -23.17 0.91
N ASN A 461 3.41 -22.79 0.31
CA ASN A 461 3.28 -22.59 -1.12
C ASN A 461 3.13 -21.09 -1.44
N ASN A 462 4.16 -20.48 -2.03
CA ASN A 462 4.12 -19.10 -2.52
C ASN A 462 3.57 -19.10 -3.95
N ALA A 463 2.26 -19.18 -4.07
CA ALA A 463 1.57 -19.80 -5.20
C ALA A 463 1.39 -18.88 -6.43
N THR A 464 1.74 -17.59 -6.36
CA THR A 464 1.41 -16.64 -7.44
C THR A 464 2.51 -15.61 -7.68
N SER A 465 2.50 -14.96 -8.85
CA SER A 465 3.51 -13.98 -9.24
C SER A 465 3.62 -12.74 -8.33
N THR A 466 2.65 -12.49 -7.46
CA THR A 466 2.64 -11.33 -6.55
C THR A 466 2.65 -11.71 -5.07
N SER A 467 2.72 -13.02 -4.76
CA SER A 467 2.78 -13.49 -3.38
C SER A 467 4.18 -13.33 -2.80
N THR A 468 4.28 -12.82 -1.56
CA THR A 468 5.54 -12.52 -0.89
C THR A 468 5.64 -13.24 0.46
N LEU A 469 6.78 -13.90 0.71
CA LEU A 469 7.17 -14.41 2.03
C LEU A 469 8.37 -13.59 2.54
N ASN A 470 8.19 -12.88 3.66
CA ASN A 470 9.25 -12.16 4.36
C ASN A 470 9.67 -12.95 5.59
N ILE A 471 10.97 -13.20 5.74
CA ILE A 471 11.58 -13.89 6.87
C ILE A 471 12.55 -12.94 7.56
N SER A 472 12.16 -12.42 8.72
CA SER A 472 12.93 -11.43 9.49
C SER A 472 13.53 -11.99 10.78
N THR A 473 13.31 -13.28 11.06
CA THR A 473 13.78 -13.94 12.29
C THR A 473 15.30 -14.10 12.33
N THR A 474 15.87 -13.95 13.52
CA THR A 474 17.32 -14.08 13.75
C THR A 474 17.63 -14.54 15.17
N PRO A 475 18.68 -15.36 15.40
CA PRO A 475 19.48 -16.09 14.40
C PRO A 475 18.77 -17.35 13.86
N THR A 476 17.73 -17.81 14.56
CA THR A 476 16.97 -19.02 14.20
C THR A 476 15.93 -18.69 13.13
N VAL A 477 16.22 -19.06 11.88
CA VAL A 477 15.27 -19.04 10.77
C VAL A 477 14.15 -20.06 11.04
N PRO A 478 12.88 -19.77 10.70
CA PRO A 478 11.79 -20.73 10.84
C PRO A 478 12.09 -22.01 10.09
N THR A 479 11.66 -23.14 10.65
CA THR A 479 11.79 -24.42 9.96
C THR A 479 10.65 -24.56 8.97
N ILE A 480 10.92 -24.38 7.67
CA ILE A 480 9.95 -24.68 6.61
C ILE A 480 10.33 -25.99 5.94
N THR A 481 9.60 -27.07 6.20
CA THR A 481 9.95 -28.41 5.70
C THR A 481 9.80 -28.52 4.19
N THR A 482 8.78 -27.87 3.61
CA THR A 482 8.58 -27.81 2.17
C THR A 482 8.23 -26.39 1.76
N LEU A 483 9.18 -25.70 1.13
CA LEU A 483 8.97 -24.38 0.53
C LEU A 483 8.84 -24.50 -0.98
N THR A 484 7.64 -24.27 -1.50
CA THR A 484 7.38 -24.13 -2.95
C THR A 484 7.37 -22.66 -3.31
N ALA A 485 8.45 -22.19 -3.94
CA ALA A 485 8.63 -20.80 -4.33
C ALA A 485 8.97 -20.66 -5.83
N THR A 486 8.50 -21.57 -6.68
CA THR A 486 8.90 -21.68 -8.09
C THR A 486 8.01 -20.92 -9.08
N VAL A 487 6.86 -20.40 -8.65
CA VAL A 487 5.95 -19.65 -9.53
C VAL A 487 6.58 -18.32 -9.94
N ALA A 488 6.74 -18.12 -11.25
CA ALA A 488 7.40 -16.95 -11.82
C ALA A 488 6.78 -15.64 -11.30
N GLY A 489 7.63 -14.76 -10.79
CA GLY A 489 7.28 -13.46 -10.20
C GLY A 489 7.19 -13.44 -8.68
N ASN A 490 6.92 -14.59 -8.02
CA ASN A 490 6.81 -14.61 -6.56
C ASN A 490 8.14 -14.22 -5.89
N THR A 491 8.07 -13.77 -4.63
CA THR A 491 9.25 -13.31 -3.89
C THR A 491 9.36 -13.97 -2.53
N VAL A 492 10.57 -14.42 -2.19
CA VAL A 492 10.96 -14.72 -0.80
C VAL A 492 12.06 -13.74 -0.39
N ASN A 493 11.88 -13.07 0.75
CA ASN A 493 12.82 -12.07 1.25
C ASN A 493 13.39 -12.49 2.63
N TYR A 494 14.71 -12.54 2.74
CA TYR A 494 15.42 -12.71 4.00
C TYR A 494 15.91 -11.34 4.50
N SER A 495 15.17 -10.78 5.45
CA SER A 495 15.31 -9.38 5.88
C SER A 495 15.77 -9.21 7.33
N GLY A 496 16.18 -10.29 8.00
CA GLY A 496 16.61 -10.24 9.40
C GLY A 496 17.89 -9.41 9.62
N ALA A 497 18.05 -8.84 10.81
CA ALA A 497 19.22 -8.02 11.15
C ALA A 497 20.45 -8.84 11.57
N GLY A 498 20.28 -10.02 12.17
CA GLY A 498 21.33 -11.02 12.39
C GLY A 498 21.59 -11.92 11.18
N THR A 499 22.48 -12.90 11.39
CA THR A 499 22.75 -13.96 10.41
C THR A 499 21.48 -14.77 10.14
N GLN A 500 21.28 -15.18 8.90
CA GLN A 500 20.17 -16.04 8.50
C GLN A 500 20.65 -17.16 7.58
N THR A 501 20.13 -18.36 7.76
CA THR A 501 20.33 -19.47 6.83
C THR A 501 19.19 -19.49 5.82
N VAL A 502 19.51 -19.36 4.54
CA VAL A 502 18.56 -19.48 3.44
C VAL A 502 18.09 -20.94 3.35
N ILE A 503 16.81 -21.16 3.06
CA ILE A 503 16.29 -22.52 2.87
C ILE A 503 16.78 -23.02 1.50
N ALA A 504 17.45 -24.18 1.46
CA ALA A 504 17.89 -24.79 0.21
C ALA A 504 16.67 -25.30 -0.59
N THR A 505 16.24 -24.51 -1.57
CA THR A 505 15.12 -24.82 -2.49
C THR A 505 15.28 -24.04 -3.80
N THR A 506 14.30 -24.15 -4.69
CA THR A 506 14.20 -23.32 -5.89
C THR A 506 13.30 -22.12 -5.64
N TYR A 507 13.80 -20.93 -5.97
CA TYR A 507 13.11 -19.64 -5.88
C TYR A 507 12.80 -19.09 -7.28
N SER A 508 11.69 -18.38 -7.43
CA SER A 508 11.50 -17.41 -8.51
C SER A 508 12.36 -16.20 -8.19
N ASN A 509 11.91 -15.31 -7.30
CA ASN A 509 12.73 -14.20 -6.82
C ASN A 509 13.16 -14.44 -5.37
N LEU A 510 14.43 -14.19 -5.10
CA LEU A 510 15.05 -14.24 -3.79
C LEU A 510 15.66 -12.87 -3.47
N THR A 511 15.17 -12.22 -2.42
CA THR A 511 15.71 -10.94 -1.95
C THR A 511 16.43 -11.15 -0.62
N LEU A 512 17.59 -10.50 -0.47
CA LEU A 512 18.38 -10.46 0.75
C LEU A 512 18.49 -8.98 1.18
N SER A 513 17.51 -8.47 1.92
CA SER A 513 17.39 -7.01 2.19
C SER A 513 17.69 -6.56 3.62
N GLY A 514 18.17 -7.47 4.49
CA GLY A 514 18.52 -7.16 5.88
C GLY A 514 19.96 -6.69 6.04
N SER A 515 20.59 -7.14 7.14
CA SER A 515 22.03 -6.98 7.36
C SER A 515 22.67 -8.33 7.69
N ASN A 516 24.00 -8.34 7.79
CA ASN A 516 24.82 -9.53 8.09
C ASN A 516 24.68 -10.66 7.04
N ALA A 517 25.38 -11.76 7.31
CA ALA A 517 25.48 -12.89 6.39
C ALA A 517 24.13 -13.61 6.20
N LYS A 518 23.77 -13.81 4.94
CA LYS A 518 22.73 -14.71 4.46
C LYS A 518 23.41 -15.94 3.87
N THR A 519 23.36 -17.03 4.63
CA THR A 519 24.11 -18.25 4.33
C THR A 519 23.27 -19.18 3.47
N PHE A 520 23.74 -19.48 2.26
CA PHE A 520 23.26 -20.59 1.44
C PHE A 520 23.87 -21.89 1.96
N PRO A 521 23.08 -22.76 2.65
CA PRO A 521 23.60 -23.92 3.34
C PRO A 521 23.94 -25.06 2.37
N ALA A 522 24.43 -26.18 2.90
CA ALA A 522 24.59 -27.42 2.17
C ALA A 522 23.27 -27.84 1.47
N GLY A 523 23.40 -28.41 0.26
CA GLY A 523 22.30 -28.62 -0.66
C GLY A 523 22.34 -27.64 -1.84
N THR A 524 21.31 -27.68 -2.69
CA THR A 524 21.21 -26.83 -3.88
C THR A 524 20.15 -25.76 -3.66
N THR A 525 20.56 -24.51 -3.78
CA THR A 525 19.65 -23.37 -3.93
C THR A 525 19.65 -22.93 -5.39
N THR A 526 18.48 -22.86 -6.02
CA THR A 526 18.36 -22.37 -7.41
C THR A 526 17.52 -21.09 -7.43
N VAL A 527 17.96 -20.06 -8.14
CA VAL A 527 17.18 -18.83 -8.37
C VAL A 527 16.84 -18.71 -9.85
N ASN A 528 15.56 -18.80 -10.20
CA ASN A 528 15.09 -18.80 -11.59
C ASN A 528 14.80 -17.39 -12.13
N GLY A 529 14.43 -16.46 -11.25
CA GLY A 529 14.22 -15.05 -11.52
C GLY A 529 15.36 -14.23 -10.93
N ILE A 530 15.07 -13.33 -10.00
CA ILE A 530 16.06 -12.37 -9.49
C ILE A 530 16.65 -12.86 -8.16
N LEU A 531 17.99 -12.90 -8.04
CA LEU A 531 18.67 -12.80 -6.75
C LEU A 531 19.02 -11.32 -6.53
N SER A 532 18.36 -10.67 -5.58
CA SER A 532 18.61 -9.27 -5.22
C SER A 532 19.29 -9.17 -3.87
N ILE A 533 20.47 -8.54 -3.82
CA ILE A 533 21.24 -8.31 -2.59
C ILE A 533 21.13 -6.85 -2.24
N GLU A 534 20.29 -6.54 -1.26
CA GLU A 534 19.91 -5.18 -0.88
C GLU A 534 20.45 -4.81 0.50
N SER A 535 20.30 -3.54 0.86
CA SER A 535 20.71 -3.01 2.17
C SER A 535 22.19 -3.35 2.47
N THR A 536 22.49 -3.92 3.65
CA THR A 536 23.85 -4.28 4.06
C THR A 536 24.02 -5.79 4.22
N ALA A 537 23.15 -6.58 3.59
CA ALA A 537 23.24 -8.03 3.60
C ALA A 537 24.50 -8.49 2.85
N THR A 538 25.18 -9.50 3.40
CA THR A 538 26.28 -10.20 2.72
C THR A 538 25.88 -11.63 2.42
N THR A 539 26.53 -12.26 1.46
CA THR A 539 26.29 -13.64 1.05
C THR A 539 27.39 -14.56 1.57
N THR A 540 27.00 -15.73 2.09
CA THR A 540 27.92 -16.82 2.40
C THR A 540 27.43 -18.08 1.71
N VAL A 541 28.23 -18.70 0.85
CA VAL A 541 27.82 -19.91 0.12
C VAL A 541 28.62 -21.11 0.65
N THR A 542 27.95 -22.04 1.33
CA THR A 542 28.56 -23.30 1.80
C THR A 542 28.06 -24.54 1.04
N GLY A 543 26.92 -24.44 0.35
CA GLY A 543 26.42 -25.45 -0.59
C GLY A 543 26.58 -25.04 -2.06
N THR A 544 25.59 -25.38 -2.89
CA THR A 544 25.55 -24.99 -4.31
C THR A 544 24.51 -23.90 -4.54
N LEU A 545 24.91 -22.79 -5.14
CA LEU A 545 24.02 -21.75 -5.65
C LEU A 545 24.00 -21.80 -7.18
N SER A 546 22.82 -22.09 -7.73
CA SER A 546 22.59 -22.21 -9.17
C SER A 546 21.61 -21.14 -9.66
N TYR A 547 21.72 -20.78 -10.94
CA TYR A 547 20.85 -19.82 -11.60
C TYR A 547 20.08 -20.49 -12.73
N GLY A 548 18.78 -20.22 -12.80
CA GLY A 548 17.94 -20.65 -13.91
C GLY A 548 18.25 -19.88 -15.21
N ALA A 549 17.72 -20.37 -16.34
CA ALA A 549 18.01 -19.80 -17.65
C ALA A 549 17.63 -18.31 -17.77
N ALA A 550 16.53 -17.89 -17.11
CA ALA A 550 16.04 -16.52 -17.14
C ALA A 550 16.52 -15.65 -15.97
N ALA A 551 17.49 -16.12 -15.18
CA ALA A 551 17.83 -15.50 -13.91
C ALA A 551 18.58 -14.17 -14.08
N THR A 552 18.46 -13.33 -13.06
CA THR A 552 19.19 -12.06 -12.90
C THR A 552 19.90 -12.03 -11.55
N LEU A 553 21.14 -11.54 -11.51
CA LEU A 553 21.82 -11.17 -10.28
C LEU A 553 21.80 -9.65 -10.12
N GLN A 554 21.26 -9.14 -9.01
CA GLN A 554 21.12 -7.71 -8.75
C GLN A 554 21.86 -7.31 -7.46
N TYR A 555 22.70 -6.29 -7.58
CA TYR A 555 23.32 -5.60 -6.45
C TYR A 555 22.60 -4.28 -6.22
N LYS A 556 21.95 -4.15 -5.06
CA LYS A 556 21.15 -2.98 -4.67
C LYS A 556 21.37 -2.62 -3.20
N GLY A 557 22.61 -2.79 -2.75
CA GLY A 557 23.03 -2.46 -1.40
C GLY A 557 22.93 -0.96 -1.08
N SER A 558 22.86 -0.64 0.21
CA SER A 558 22.99 0.72 0.75
C SER A 558 24.42 1.03 1.23
N ALA A 559 25.33 0.06 1.10
CA ALA A 559 26.76 0.18 1.37
C ALA A 559 27.53 -0.56 0.27
N ALA A 560 28.84 -0.31 0.17
CA ALA A 560 29.68 -0.99 -0.83
C ALA A 560 29.62 -2.51 -0.64
N GLN A 561 29.48 -3.26 -1.74
CA GLN A 561 29.38 -4.72 -1.72
C GLN A 561 30.59 -5.36 -2.40
N THR A 562 31.13 -6.42 -1.81
CA THR A 562 32.15 -7.25 -2.47
C THR A 562 31.48 -8.49 -3.04
N THR A 563 31.70 -8.79 -4.32
CA THR A 563 31.16 -9.99 -4.94
C THR A 563 31.89 -11.23 -4.42
N ASN A 564 31.19 -12.30 -4.05
CA ASN A 564 31.78 -13.58 -3.69
C ASN A 564 31.31 -14.68 -4.66
N SER A 565 31.06 -15.89 -4.14
CA SER A 565 30.60 -17.04 -4.91
C SER A 565 29.18 -16.88 -5.45
N GLU A 566 28.39 -15.90 -4.97
CA GLU A 566 27.08 -15.61 -5.55
C GLU A 566 27.18 -15.07 -6.97
N PHE A 567 28.28 -14.42 -7.33
CA PHE A 567 28.61 -14.12 -8.72
C PHE A 567 29.54 -15.23 -9.24
N PRO A 568 29.03 -16.23 -9.99
CA PRO A 568 29.88 -17.28 -10.55
C PRO A 568 30.92 -16.70 -11.52
N SER A 569 31.97 -17.48 -11.82
CA SER A 569 32.99 -17.08 -12.80
C SER A 569 32.40 -16.75 -14.17
N THR A 570 31.30 -17.41 -14.55
CA THR A 570 30.49 -17.07 -15.72
C THR A 570 29.03 -17.05 -15.33
N PHE A 571 28.39 -15.88 -15.48
CA PHE A 571 26.96 -15.73 -15.29
C PHE A 571 26.23 -15.99 -16.61
N THR A 572 25.37 -17.01 -16.61
CA THR A 572 24.70 -17.54 -17.81
C THR A 572 23.19 -17.23 -17.86
N GLY A 573 22.63 -16.58 -16.85
CA GLY A 573 21.21 -16.19 -16.85
C GLY A 573 20.93 -15.08 -17.87
N THR A 574 19.89 -15.24 -18.69
CA THR A 574 19.53 -14.27 -19.74
C THR A 574 19.04 -12.94 -19.17
N GLY A 575 18.61 -12.93 -17.89
CA GLY A 575 18.25 -11.72 -17.16
C GLY A 575 19.47 -10.87 -16.76
N GLY A 576 20.69 -11.37 -16.93
CA GLY A 576 21.92 -10.60 -16.80
C GLY A 576 22.30 -10.21 -15.37
N VAL A 577 23.19 -9.23 -15.25
CA VAL A 577 23.63 -8.69 -13.96
C VAL A 577 23.25 -7.21 -13.90
N ILE A 578 22.63 -6.79 -12.80
CA ILE A 578 22.21 -5.40 -12.57
C ILE A 578 23.02 -4.80 -11.43
N ILE A 579 23.67 -3.68 -11.71
CA ILE A 579 24.38 -2.85 -10.72
C ILE A 579 23.51 -1.63 -10.41
N ASN A 580 22.94 -1.62 -9.22
CA ASN A 580 22.07 -0.57 -8.72
C ASN A 580 22.39 -0.23 -7.26
N ASN A 581 23.68 -0.15 -6.93
CA ASN A 581 24.18 0.16 -5.60
C ASN A 581 24.99 1.45 -5.68
N ALA A 582 24.46 2.57 -5.20
CA ALA A 582 25.15 3.87 -5.26
C ALA A 582 26.52 3.89 -4.57
N SER A 583 26.77 3.03 -3.59
CA SER A 583 28.08 2.88 -2.94
C SER A 583 29.06 2.01 -3.73
N GLY A 584 28.63 1.45 -4.86
CA GLY A 584 29.44 0.63 -5.74
C GLY A 584 29.60 -0.82 -5.30
N ILE A 585 30.26 -1.59 -6.16
CA ILE A 585 30.66 -2.97 -5.89
C ILE A 585 32.15 -3.18 -6.18
N THR A 586 32.76 -4.15 -5.50
CA THR A 586 34.15 -4.60 -5.77
C THR A 586 34.14 -6.06 -6.19
N LEU A 587 34.82 -6.39 -7.30
CA LEU A 587 34.94 -7.77 -7.75
C LEU A 587 35.91 -8.56 -6.86
N GLY A 588 35.44 -9.69 -6.32
CA GLY A 588 36.26 -10.67 -5.59
C GLY A 588 37.04 -11.64 -6.48
N GLY A 589 36.88 -11.55 -7.80
CA GLY A 589 37.55 -12.38 -8.81
C GLY A 589 37.11 -11.99 -10.21
N SER A 590 37.83 -12.39 -11.26
CA SER A 590 37.40 -12.14 -12.65
C SER A 590 36.05 -12.81 -12.95
N LYS A 591 35.16 -12.09 -13.65
CA LYS A 591 33.79 -12.51 -13.94
C LYS A 591 33.47 -12.32 -15.42
N THR A 592 32.74 -13.26 -15.99
CA THR A 592 32.18 -13.16 -17.35
C THR A 592 30.66 -13.09 -17.29
N ILE A 593 30.05 -12.18 -18.05
CA ILE A 593 28.61 -12.06 -18.23
C ILE A 593 28.27 -12.43 -19.68
N ASN A 594 27.42 -13.44 -19.87
CA ASN A 594 27.04 -13.88 -21.22
C ASN A 594 25.97 -13.02 -21.88
N TYR A 595 25.19 -12.29 -21.10
CA TYR A 595 24.07 -11.47 -21.57
C TYR A 595 24.27 -10.01 -21.14
N THR A 596 23.23 -9.33 -20.66
CA THR A 596 23.29 -7.90 -20.39
C THR A 596 23.89 -7.60 -19.01
N LEU A 597 24.91 -6.73 -18.97
CA LEU A 597 25.27 -5.97 -17.78
C LEU A 597 24.46 -4.67 -17.79
N THR A 598 23.65 -4.44 -16.77
CA THR A 598 22.86 -3.21 -16.62
C THR A 598 23.49 -2.32 -15.55
N LEU A 599 24.04 -1.19 -15.96
CA LEU A 599 24.67 -0.19 -15.10
C LEU A 599 23.67 0.92 -14.77
N THR A 600 23.02 0.81 -13.62
CA THR A 600 21.99 1.77 -13.16
C THR A 600 22.57 2.82 -12.22
N SER A 601 23.27 2.37 -11.17
CA SER A 601 23.87 3.25 -10.15
C SER A 601 25.07 2.55 -9.50
N GLY A 602 26.16 3.30 -9.33
CA GLY A 602 27.37 2.84 -8.63
C GLY A 602 28.51 2.39 -9.52
N ILE A 603 29.72 2.42 -8.97
CA ILE A 603 30.95 2.04 -9.66
C ILE A 603 31.22 0.55 -9.44
N VAL A 604 31.60 -0.17 -10.50
CA VAL A 604 32.14 -1.53 -10.42
C VAL A 604 33.66 -1.46 -10.38
N THR A 605 34.26 -1.72 -9.22
CA THR A 605 35.72 -1.72 -9.05
C THR A 605 36.27 -3.13 -9.30
N THR A 606 37.17 -3.29 -10.26
CA THR A 606 37.71 -4.64 -10.58
C THR A 606 39.01 -4.96 -9.83
N GLY A 607 39.78 -3.94 -9.44
CA GLY A 607 41.17 -4.16 -9.01
C GLY A 607 41.96 -4.90 -10.10
N ALA A 608 42.74 -5.91 -9.71
CA ALA A 608 43.48 -6.76 -10.67
C ALA A 608 42.58 -7.69 -11.51
N ASN A 609 41.29 -7.82 -11.16
CA ASN A 609 40.36 -8.70 -11.87
C ASN A 609 39.89 -8.08 -13.18
N THR A 610 39.25 -8.89 -14.02
CA THR A 610 38.61 -8.46 -15.27
C THR A 610 37.10 -8.72 -15.22
N LEU A 611 36.30 -7.74 -15.63
CA LEU A 611 34.89 -7.92 -15.94
C LEU A 611 34.73 -8.12 -17.44
N SER A 612 34.38 -9.33 -17.87
CA SER A 612 34.25 -9.70 -19.28
C SER A 612 32.80 -9.75 -19.73
N ILE A 613 32.50 -9.10 -20.86
CA ILE A 613 31.24 -9.23 -21.59
C ILE A 613 31.47 -10.18 -22.76
N ALA A 614 30.79 -11.33 -22.73
CA ALA A 614 30.95 -12.35 -23.77
C ALA A 614 30.45 -11.87 -25.14
N SER A 615 30.67 -12.66 -26.19
CA SER A 615 30.22 -12.35 -27.55
C SER A 615 28.70 -12.14 -27.69
N THR A 616 27.90 -12.83 -26.87
CA THR A 616 26.44 -12.67 -26.79
C THR A 616 25.99 -11.57 -25.84
N GLY A 617 26.93 -10.95 -25.12
CA GLY A 617 26.65 -10.00 -24.06
C GLY A 617 26.53 -8.56 -24.56
N SER A 618 25.92 -7.72 -23.73
CA SER A 618 25.82 -6.28 -23.98
C SER A 618 25.95 -5.51 -22.66
N VAL A 619 26.17 -4.20 -22.78
CA VAL A 619 26.10 -3.29 -21.63
C VAL A 619 25.01 -2.26 -21.91
N SER A 620 24.16 -2.02 -20.92
CA SER A 620 23.11 -1.01 -20.96
C SER A 620 23.29 -0.03 -19.81
N GLY A 621 23.06 1.26 -20.05
CA GLY A 621 23.38 2.34 -19.11
C GLY A 621 24.75 2.96 -19.39
N GLY A 622 25.42 3.46 -18.36
CA GLY A 622 26.68 4.19 -18.50
C GLY A 622 26.50 5.70 -18.34
N SER A 623 27.10 6.27 -17.29
CA SER A 623 27.25 7.72 -16.94
C SER A 623 27.30 7.90 -15.42
N SER A 624 26.28 7.43 -14.71
CA SER A 624 26.20 7.37 -13.24
C SER A 624 26.63 6.03 -12.64
N SER A 625 26.95 5.07 -13.51
CA SER A 625 27.43 3.73 -13.17
C SER A 625 28.34 3.24 -14.29
N TYR A 626 29.52 2.74 -13.94
CA TYR A 626 30.60 2.38 -14.87
C TYR A 626 31.64 1.50 -14.18
N VAL A 627 32.59 0.98 -14.95
CA VAL A 627 33.66 0.10 -14.46
C VAL A 627 34.91 0.92 -14.17
N ASN A 628 35.39 0.89 -12.93
CA ASN A 628 36.72 1.38 -12.54
C ASN A 628 37.69 0.20 -12.52
N GLY A 629 38.46 0.06 -13.60
CA GLY A 629 39.37 -1.06 -13.83
C GLY A 629 39.13 -1.75 -15.19
N ASN A 630 39.44 -3.04 -15.26
CA ASN A 630 39.50 -3.80 -16.51
C ASN A 630 38.11 -4.24 -17.00
N LEU A 631 37.59 -3.57 -18.02
CA LEU A 631 36.41 -4.01 -18.77
C LEU A 631 36.83 -4.67 -20.08
N GLN A 632 36.55 -5.96 -20.22
CA GLN A 632 36.82 -6.72 -21.43
C GLN A 632 35.54 -6.92 -22.23
N LYS A 633 35.59 -6.71 -23.54
CA LYS A 633 34.49 -7.03 -24.45
C LYS A 633 35.00 -7.83 -25.64
N ASN A 634 34.20 -8.80 -26.09
CA ASN A 634 34.44 -9.50 -27.33
C ASN A 634 34.26 -8.55 -28.53
N VAL A 635 35.17 -8.63 -29.51
CA VAL A 635 35.13 -7.91 -30.78
C VAL A 635 34.88 -8.94 -31.89
N ALA A 636 33.76 -8.79 -32.60
CA ALA A 636 33.37 -9.69 -33.68
C ALA A 636 34.12 -9.38 -34.98
N THR A 637 34.14 -10.33 -35.92
CA THR A 637 34.70 -10.12 -37.26
C THR A 637 33.91 -9.10 -38.09
N GLY A 638 34.57 -8.48 -39.06
CA GLY A 638 34.03 -7.40 -39.89
C GLY A 638 34.17 -6.02 -39.27
N ALA A 639 33.57 -5.01 -39.89
CA ALA A 639 33.49 -3.66 -39.34
C ALA A 639 32.60 -3.66 -38.09
N THR A 640 33.13 -3.19 -36.96
CA THR A 640 32.41 -3.21 -35.68
C THR A 640 32.83 -2.06 -34.77
N SER A 641 31.95 -1.67 -33.85
CA SER A 641 32.25 -0.65 -32.85
C SER A 641 31.89 -1.13 -31.45
N ARG A 642 32.76 -0.84 -30.49
CA ARG A 642 32.57 -1.15 -29.07
C ARG A 642 32.80 0.09 -28.24
N THR A 643 31.78 0.49 -27.47
CA THR A 643 31.95 1.44 -26.36
C THR A 643 32.31 0.66 -25.11
N PHE A 644 33.26 1.17 -24.33
CA PHE A 644 33.68 0.64 -23.04
C PHE A 644 33.27 1.62 -21.97
N GLU A 645 32.35 1.21 -21.10
CA GLU A 645 31.81 2.02 -20.02
C GLU A 645 32.78 2.01 -18.83
N VAL A 646 34.00 2.49 -19.06
CA VAL A 646 35.07 2.60 -18.07
C VAL A 646 35.14 4.01 -17.48
N GLY A 647 35.79 4.13 -16.33
CA GLY A 647 36.02 5.39 -15.65
C GLY A 647 37.06 5.26 -14.55
N THR A 648 37.36 6.37 -13.89
CA THR A 648 38.21 6.43 -12.70
C THR A 648 37.40 6.21 -11.42
N ALA A 649 37.94 6.46 -10.23
CA ALA A 649 37.12 6.43 -9.02
C ALA A 649 36.08 7.57 -8.95
N SER A 650 36.26 8.62 -9.74
CA SER A 650 35.49 9.88 -9.64
C SER A 650 34.72 10.19 -10.93
N TYR A 651 35.21 9.74 -12.08
CA TYR A 651 34.73 10.20 -13.38
C TYR A 651 34.45 9.06 -14.33
N TYR A 652 33.48 9.28 -15.21
CA TYR A 652 33.13 8.38 -16.29
C TYR A 652 33.94 8.75 -17.54
N ASN A 653 34.83 7.86 -17.97
CA ASN A 653 35.81 8.12 -19.02
C ASN A 653 35.68 7.10 -20.17
N PRO A 654 34.51 7.00 -20.83
CA PRO A 654 34.30 5.91 -21.77
C PRO A 654 35.17 6.06 -23.02
N VAL A 655 35.52 4.91 -23.57
CA VAL A 655 36.25 4.81 -24.85
C VAL A 655 35.36 4.12 -25.86
N THR A 656 35.16 4.73 -27.03
CA THR A 656 34.56 4.05 -28.17
C THR A 656 35.62 3.70 -29.19
N VAL A 657 35.78 2.41 -29.48
CA VAL A 657 36.71 1.86 -30.47
C VAL A 657 35.90 1.38 -31.66
N ALA A 658 36.11 1.98 -32.83
CA ALA A 658 35.48 1.57 -34.08
C ALA A 658 36.53 1.04 -35.04
N PHE A 659 36.43 -0.26 -35.35
CA PHE A 659 37.35 -0.98 -36.23
C PHE A 659 36.94 -0.80 -37.70
N GLY A 660 37.92 -0.65 -38.58
CA GLY A 660 37.71 -0.71 -40.03
C GLY A 660 37.22 -2.10 -40.45
N ASN A 661 38.05 -3.11 -40.21
CA ASN A 661 37.73 -4.52 -40.40
C ASN A 661 38.51 -5.42 -39.43
N VAL A 662 37.79 -6.28 -38.72
CA VAL A 662 38.36 -7.33 -37.86
C VAL A 662 38.41 -8.65 -38.64
N SER A 663 39.60 -9.21 -38.85
CA SER A 663 39.82 -10.46 -39.58
C SER A 663 39.73 -11.70 -38.71
N VAL A 664 40.10 -11.58 -37.42
CA VAL A 664 39.96 -12.64 -36.41
C VAL A 664 39.32 -12.03 -35.16
N ALA A 665 38.17 -12.58 -34.76
CA ALA A 665 37.49 -12.16 -33.54
C ALA A 665 38.36 -12.47 -32.31
N GLY A 666 38.29 -11.61 -31.31
CA GLY A 666 39.02 -11.75 -30.06
C GLY A 666 38.45 -10.80 -29.01
N ASN A 667 39.19 -10.56 -27.94
CA ASN A 667 38.76 -9.68 -26.86
C ASN A 667 39.68 -8.46 -26.75
N LEU A 668 39.06 -7.32 -26.45
CA LEU A 668 39.74 -6.09 -26.10
C LEU A 668 39.40 -5.75 -24.66
N THR A 669 40.42 -5.54 -23.85
CA THR A 669 40.31 -5.04 -22.48
C THR A 669 40.66 -3.55 -22.46
N VAL A 670 39.80 -2.74 -21.85
CA VAL A 670 40.03 -1.31 -21.66
C VAL A 670 39.98 -0.98 -20.17
N ASN A 671 40.88 -0.12 -19.73
CA ASN A 671 40.92 0.45 -18.39
C ASN A 671 41.14 1.97 -18.50
N SER A 672 40.58 2.74 -17.57
CA SER A 672 40.87 4.16 -17.38
C SER A 672 41.49 4.35 -16.01
N ALA A 673 42.62 5.05 -15.94
CA ALA A 673 43.34 5.32 -14.70
C ALA A 673 43.32 6.82 -14.38
N ASN A 674 43.31 7.14 -13.08
CA ASN A 674 43.26 8.52 -12.60
C ASN A 674 44.66 9.16 -12.60
N GLY A 675 44.71 10.43 -12.99
CA GLY A 675 45.92 11.23 -13.06
C GLY A 675 46.64 11.11 -14.40
N GLU A 676 47.79 11.77 -14.48
CA GLU A 676 48.67 11.72 -15.64
C GLU A 676 49.27 10.32 -15.85
N HIS A 677 49.57 9.99 -17.11
CA HIS A 677 50.36 8.80 -17.40
C HIS A 677 51.76 8.95 -16.81
N GLY A 678 52.30 7.91 -16.15
CA GLY A 678 53.58 8.01 -15.42
C GLY A 678 54.81 8.37 -16.26
N ASN A 679 54.70 8.33 -17.59
CA ASN A 679 55.75 8.74 -18.53
C ASN A 679 55.37 10.01 -19.33
N ILE A 680 54.39 10.80 -18.90
CA ILE A 680 53.91 11.98 -19.66
C ILE A 680 55.02 13.03 -19.85
N ALA A 681 55.97 13.14 -18.91
CA ALA A 681 57.07 14.09 -18.98
C ALA A 681 58.04 13.84 -20.15
N THR A 682 58.05 12.62 -20.72
CA THR A 682 58.85 12.29 -21.92
C THR A 682 58.03 12.38 -23.21
N SER A 683 56.78 12.84 -23.12
CA SER A 683 55.90 13.07 -24.25
C SER A 683 55.99 14.51 -24.73
N ALA A 684 55.36 14.77 -25.88
CA ALA A 684 55.06 16.09 -26.40
C ALA A 684 53.73 16.60 -25.85
N ILE A 685 53.16 16.00 -24.79
CA ILE A 685 51.99 16.54 -24.09
C ILE A 685 52.51 17.39 -22.92
N ASP A 686 51.97 18.60 -22.80
CA ASP A 686 52.23 19.44 -21.63
C ASP A 686 51.47 18.83 -20.44
N SER A 687 52.23 18.32 -19.47
CA SER A 687 51.65 17.68 -18.28
C SER A 687 50.81 18.66 -17.47
N SER A 688 51.09 19.96 -17.52
CA SER A 688 50.29 20.98 -16.83
C SER A 688 49.01 21.40 -17.56
N ALA A 689 48.83 20.92 -18.80
CA ALA A 689 47.69 21.24 -19.65
C ALA A 689 47.10 19.98 -20.30
N SER A 690 46.80 18.98 -19.46
CA SER A 690 46.38 17.65 -19.88
C SER A 690 44.96 17.30 -19.42
N VAL A 691 44.52 16.09 -19.77
CA VAL A 691 43.42 15.42 -19.08
C VAL A 691 44.05 14.55 -17.98
N ASN A 692 43.59 14.71 -16.74
CA ASN A 692 43.98 13.92 -15.57
C ASN A 692 43.44 12.48 -15.59
N ALA A 693 43.53 11.83 -16.74
CA ALA A 693 43.23 10.43 -16.94
C ALA A 693 44.05 9.88 -18.13
N TYR A 694 44.39 8.60 -18.05
CA TYR A 694 44.94 7.86 -19.19
C TYR A 694 44.23 6.52 -19.35
N TRP A 695 44.27 5.98 -20.57
CA TRP A 695 43.57 4.74 -20.91
C TRP A 695 44.56 3.68 -21.35
N THR A 696 44.41 2.48 -20.80
CA THR A 696 45.13 1.30 -21.26
C THR A 696 44.19 0.44 -22.08
N MET A 697 44.61 0.11 -23.30
CA MET A 697 43.91 -0.86 -24.16
C MET A 697 44.82 -2.04 -24.43
N THR A 698 44.32 -3.24 -24.15
CA THR A 698 45.07 -4.48 -24.32
C THR A 698 44.19 -5.50 -25.05
N GLN A 699 44.62 -5.91 -26.24
CA GLN A 699 43.98 -7.03 -26.94
C GLN A 699 44.45 -8.37 -26.39
N ASP A 700 43.63 -9.41 -26.55
CA ASP A 700 44.12 -10.77 -26.45
C ASP A 700 44.97 -11.17 -27.69
N GLY A 701 45.62 -12.32 -27.60
CA GLY A 701 46.49 -12.83 -28.66
C GLY A 701 45.76 -13.27 -29.93
N SER A 702 44.42 -13.28 -29.95
CA SER A 702 43.62 -13.74 -31.09
C SER A 702 43.03 -12.61 -31.92
N LEU A 703 42.80 -11.43 -31.34
CA LEU A 703 42.19 -10.30 -32.03
C LEU A 703 43.12 -9.77 -33.15
N ALA A 704 42.65 -9.86 -34.40
CA ALA A 704 43.36 -9.33 -35.56
C ALA A 704 42.46 -8.40 -36.38
N PHE A 705 42.99 -7.25 -36.78
CA PHE A 705 42.27 -6.19 -37.48
C PHE A 705 43.23 -5.39 -38.36
N ASP A 706 42.69 -4.55 -39.26
CA ASP A 706 43.47 -3.67 -40.12
C ASP A 706 43.85 -2.36 -39.41
N ASN A 707 42.86 -1.59 -38.99
CA ASN A 707 42.99 -0.33 -38.28
C ASN A 707 41.73 -0.07 -37.43
N TYR A 708 41.82 0.91 -36.54
CA TYR A 708 40.67 1.43 -35.80
C TYR A 708 40.74 2.94 -35.59
N THR A 709 39.61 3.49 -35.18
CA THR A 709 39.49 4.81 -34.58
C THR A 709 39.12 4.66 -33.10
N ALA A 710 39.74 5.44 -32.23
CA ALA A 710 39.39 5.50 -30.81
C ALA A 710 38.90 6.90 -30.47
N THR A 711 37.76 6.97 -29.79
CA THR A 711 37.19 8.20 -29.27
C THR A 711 37.24 8.15 -27.75
N PHE A 712 38.08 8.99 -27.15
CA PHE A 712 38.22 9.15 -25.72
C PHE A 712 37.25 10.24 -25.25
N THR A 713 36.48 9.93 -24.21
CA THR A 713 35.57 10.88 -23.56
C THR A 713 36.06 11.12 -22.14
N PHE A 714 36.08 12.38 -21.72
CA PHE A 714 36.51 12.82 -20.39
C PHE A 714 35.61 13.95 -19.91
N VAL A 715 35.66 14.31 -18.63
CA VAL A 715 34.86 15.42 -18.11
C VAL A 715 35.69 16.69 -17.99
N SER A 716 35.03 17.85 -18.00
CA SER A 716 35.72 19.14 -17.85
C SER A 716 36.49 19.28 -16.54
N GLY A 717 36.06 18.57 -15.48
CA GLY A 717 36.74 18.56 -14.18
C GLY A 717 38.07 17.80 -14.16
N GLU A 718 38.38 17.04 -15.22
CA GLU A 718 39.67 16.37 -15.39
C GLU A 718 40.65 17.18 -16.24
N VAL A 719 40.17 18.22 -16.93
CA VAL A 719 41.01 19.08 -17.75
C VAL A 719 41.76 20.06 -16.85
N ASP A 720 43.09 20.11 -16.99
CA ASP A 720 43.93 21.02 -16.21
C ASP A 720 43.57 22.50 -16.44
N GLY A 721 43.76 23.30 -15.39
CA GLY A 721 43.43 24.73 -15.43
C GLY A 721 44.27 25.49 -16.44
N GLY A 722 43.63 26.11 -17.44
CA GLY A 722 44.30 26.83 -18.52
C GLY A 722 44.46 26.04 -19.81
N ALA A 723 44.18 24.73 -19.80
CA ALA A 723 44.27 23.90 -20.99
C ALA A 723 43.14 24.23 -21.99
N SER A 724 43.52 24.59 -23.22
CA SER A 724 42.64 24.69 -24.37
C SER A 724 42.46 23.32 -25.04
N THR A 725 41.29 22.72 -24.84
CA THR A 725 40.88 21.43 -25.43
C THR A 725 40.92 21.45 -26.95
N GLY A 726 40.81 22.62 -27.59
CA GLY A 726 41.02 22.80 -29.02
C GLY A 726 42.45 22.56 -29.51
N LEU A 727 43.40 22.34 -28.60
CA LEU A 727 44.80 22.03 -28.90
C LEU A 727 45.21 20.62 -28.46
N PHE A 728 44.26 19.81 -27.96
CA PHE A 728 44.57 18.48 -27.45
C PHE A 728 45.01 17.53 -28.57
N ILE A 729 46.05 16.78 -28.28
CA ILE A 729 46.52 15.63 -29.05
C ILE A 729 46.28 14.34 -28.26
N VAL A 730 46.41 13.20 -28.94
CA VAL A 730 46.45 11.89 -28.30
C VAL A 730 47.87 11.35 -28.41
N GLY A 731 48.51 11.08 -27.27
CA GLY A 731 49.78 10.36 -27.19
C GLY A 731 49.52 8.87 -27.00
N LYS A 732 50.17 8.02 -27.79
CA LYS A 732 50.16 6.56 -27.64
C LYS A 732 51.54 6.08 -27.19
N TYR A 733 51.61 5.40 -26.05
CA TYR A 733 52.88 4.96 -25.44
C TYR A 733 53.07 3.45 -25.56
N THR A 734 54.09 2.97 -26.29
CA THR A 734 54.47 1.54 -26.41
C THR A 734 55.94 1.32 -26.03
N GLY A 735 56.37 1.86 -24.89
CA GLY A 735 57.81 2.00 -24.55
C GLY A 735 58.48 3.25 -25.16
N GLY A 736 57.71 4.03 -25.91
CA GLY A 736 58.03 5.35 -26.46
C GLY A 736 56.73 6.00 -26.96
N TRP A 737 56.68 7.34 -26.99
CA TRP A 737 55.50 8.08 -27.40
C TRP A 737 55.41 8.25 -28.92
N THR A 738 54.21 8.01 -29.45
CA THR A 738 53.81 8.31 -30.82
C THR A 738 52.55 9.16 -30.80
N TYR A 739 52.31 9.94 -31.85
CA TYR A 739 51.17 10.87 -31.93
C TYR A 739 50.31 10.57 -33.15
N PRO A 740 49.32 9.66 -32.99
CA PRO A 740 48.35 9.35 -34.02
C PRO A 740 47.55 10.58 -34.50
N THR A 741 47.06 10.52 -35.74
CA THR A 741 46.22 11.59 -36.31
C THR A 741 44.98 11.84 -35.44
N VAL A 742 44.74 13.10 -35.11
CA VAL A 742 43.52 13.55 -34.41
C VAL A 742 42.40 13.75 -35.42
N GLY A 743 41.25 13.13 -35.13
CA GLY A 743 40.01 13.29 -35.88
C GLY A 743 39.10 14.33 -35.24
N THR A 744 37.82 13.98 -35.06
CA THR A 744 36.84 14.89 -34.42
C THR A 744 37.19 15.15 -32.96
N ARG A 745 37.07 16.40 -32.51
CA ARG A 745 37.38 16.82 -31.14
C ARG A 745 36.36 17.84 -30.65
N THR A 746 35.99 17.74 -29.38
CA THR A 746 35.12 18.68 -28.66
C THR A 746 35.77 19.07 -27.34
N SER A 747 35.09 19.84 -26.49
CA SER A 747 35.59 20.20 -25.15
C SER A 747 35.74 19.00 -24.19
N THR A 748 35.13 17.86 -24.49
CA THR A 748 35.10 16.67 -23.61
C THR A 748 35.31 15.36 -24.38
N THR A 749 35.67 15.43 -25.66
CA THR A 749 35.96 14.25 -26.48
C THR A 749 37.11 14.52 -27.43
N ILE A 750 37.93 13.50 -27.69
CA ILE A 750 38.94 13.52 -28.74
C ILE A 750 38.98 12.17 -29.45
N GLN A 751 38.97 12.22 -30.78
CA GLN A 751 39.10 11.05 -31.64
C GLN A 751 40.51 10.97 -32.19
N THR A 752 41.01 9.75 -32.34
CA THR A 752 42.20 9.43 -33.12
C THR A 752 41.91 8.33 -34.13
N THR A 753 42.58 8.36 -35.29
CA THR A 753 42.27 7.50 -36.44
C THR A 753 43.50 6.78 -36.99
N GLY A 754 43.30 5.63 -37.63
CA GLY A 754 44.34 4.91 -38.37
C GLY A 754 45.27 4.06 -37.51
N LEU A 755 44.88 3.73 -36.28
CA LEU A 755 45.72 2.96 -35.36
C LEU A 755 45.69 1.47 -35.69
N THR A 756 46.84 0.81 -35.63
CA THR A 756 47.01 -0.61 -35.98
C THR A 756 47.44 -1.49 -34.79
N ALA A 757 47.61 -0.90 -33.61
CA ALA A 757 47.99 -1.59 -32.39
C ALA A 757 47.46 -0.86 -31.15
N PHE A 758 47.18 -1.59 -30.08
CA PHE A 758 46.74 -1.03 -28.79
C PHE A 758 47.91 -0.76 -27.85
N SER A 759 47.71 0.12 -26.86
CA SER A 759 48.66 0.42 -25.78
C SER A 759 48.03 1.35 -24.72
N ASP A 760 48.87 2.10 -24.00
CA ASP A 760 48.47 3.25 -23.19
C ASP A 760 48.29 4.52 -24.03
N PHE A 761 47.30 5.32 -23.65
CA PHE A 761 46.90 6.57 -24.30
C PHE A 761 46.73 7.70 -23.29
N ALA A 762 47.34 8.84 -23.57
CA ALA A 762 47.17 10.08 -22.81
C ALA A 762 46.63 11.19 -23.73
N VAL A 763 45.90 12.13 -23.15
CA VAL A 763 45.32 13.27 -23.87
C VAL A 763 45.76 14.56 -23.19
N GLY A 764 46.20 15.52 -23.98
CA GLY A 764 46.54 16.84 -23.47
C GLY A 764 47.04 17.76 -24.57
N GLN A 765 47.32 19.01 -24.21
CA GLN A 765 47.86 19.97 -25.16
C GLN A 765 49.24 19.55 -25.62
N LEU A 766 49.53 19.82 -26.89
CA LEU A 766 50.88 19.68 -27.41
C LEU A 766 51.82 20.67 -26.71
N ASN A 767 52.80 20.15 -25.97
CA ASN A 767 53.97 20.86 -25.45
C ASN A 767 54.78 21.35 -26.65
N TRP A 768 54.76 22.67 -26.88
CA TRP A 768 55.59 23.49 -27.77
C TRP A 768 56.20 22.81 -29.03
N LEU A 769 55.85 23.34 -30.21
CA LEU A 769 56.56 23.02 -31.45
C LEU A 769 57.87 23.81 -31.51
N SER A 770 59.00 23.14 -31.29
CA SER A 770 60.31 23.64 -31.74
C SER A 770 60.63 23.01 -33.09
N TYR A 771 60.83 23.83 -34.11
CA TYR A 771 61.13 23.40 -35.48
C TYR A 771 62.63 23.12 -35.67
N ASN A 772 62.96 22.12 -36.49
CA ASN A 772 64.30 21.96 -37.08
C ASN A 772 64.16 21.66 -38.58
N ASP A 773 64.96 22.32 -39.40
CA ASP A 773 64.98 22.20 -40.86
C ASP A 773 65.61 20.86 -41.29
N ALA A 774 64.79 19.96 -41.84
CA ALA A 774 65.25 18.65 -42.29
C ALA A 774 66.02 18.69 -43.64
N GLU A 775 66.07 19.82 -44.36
CA GLU A 775 66.82 19.91 -45.63
C GLU A 775 68.21 20.57 -45.52
N ARG A 776 68.65 20.99 -44.33
CA ARG A 776 69.98 21.59 -44.14
C ARG A 776 70.81 20.91 -43.06
N THR A 777 71.99 20.44 -43.45
CA THR A 777 73.01 19.85 -42.56
C THR A 777 73.73 20.85 -41.64
N VAL A 778 73.28 22.11 -41.56
CA VAL A 778 73.76 23.11 -40.60
C VAL A 778 72.56 23.96 -40.17
N PRO A 779 72.23 24.06 -38.86
CA PRO A 779 71.05 24.74 -38.35
C PRO A 779 71.28 26.27 -38.22
N ASP A 780 72.00 26.88 -39.16
CA ASP A 780 72.42 28.28 -39.05
C ASP A 780 71.88 29.12 -40.22
N ASP A 781 70.93 30.02 -39.94
CA ASP A 781 70.55 31.11 -40.86
C ASP A 781 71.25 32.40 -40.45
N ILE A 782 72.15 32.89 -41.32
CA ILE A 782 72.96 34.10 -41.11
C ILE A 782 72.26 35.29 -41.78
N PHE A 783 71.84 36.29 -40.99
CA PHE A 783 71.32 37.56 -41.50
C PHE A 783 72.48 38.54 -41.75
N GLY A 784 72.73 38.89 -43.02
CA GLY A 784 73.91 39.67 -43.42
C GLY A 784 73.83 41.20 -43.21
N SER A 785 72.67 41.78 -42.89
CA SER A 785 72.54 43.23 -42.67
C SER A 785 71.24 43.61 -41.92
N PRO A 786 71.16 44.80 -41.28
CA PRO A 786 70.04 45.19 -40.39
C PRO A 786 68.68 45.47 -41.07
N GLU A 787 68.56 45.28 -42.40
CA GLU A 787 67.33 45.58 -43.15
C GLU A 787 66.76 44.37 -43.93
N THR A 788 67.21 43.15 -43.63
CA THR A 788 66.64 41.95 -44.26
C THR A 788 65.23 41.66 -43.76
N THR A 789 64.25 41.70 -44.66
CA THR A 789 62.90 41.15 -44.40
C THR A 789 62.97 39.64 -44.53
N GLY A 790 62.90 38.92 -43.41
CA GLY A 790 62.77 37.46 -43.41
C GLY A 790 61.36 37.05 -43.81
N TYR A 791 61.23 36.23 -44.85
CA TYR A 791 59.96 35.60 -45.21
C TYR A 791 59.88 34.24 -44.55
N MET A 792 58.87 34.04 -43.72
CA MET A 792 58.48 32.72 -43.27
C MET A 792 57.28 32.27 -44.10
N ARG A 793 57.32 31.02 -44.54
CA ARG A 793 56.19 30.33 -45.14
C ARG A 793 55.95 29.08 -44.32
N SER A 794 54.72 28.86 -43.86
CA SER A 794 54.37 27.74 -43.00
C SER A 794 53.38 26.83 -43.71
N VAL A 795 53.79 25.61 -44.04
CA VAL A 795 52.81 24.63 -44.54
C VAL A 795 52.09 23.96 -43.37
N ASN A 796 50.76 23.84 -43.47
CA ASN A 796 49.88 23.09 -42.55
C ASN A 796 49.61 23.67 -41.15
N LEU A 797 49.67 25.00 -40.94
CA LEU A 797 49.09 25.63 -39.74
C LEU A 797 47.57 25.79 -39.87
N THR A 798 46.88 25.79 -38.72
CA THR A 798 45.40 25.85 -38.70
C THR A 798 44.95 27.28 -38.95
N SER A 799 44.28 27.53 -40.08
CA SER A 799 43.67 28.83 -40.39
C SER A 799 42.63 29.21 -39.32
N GLY A 800 42.70 30.45 -38.84
CA GLY A 800 41.83 30.98 -37.79
C GLY A 800 42.29 30.74 -36.35
N ALA A 801 43.41 30.02 -36.15
CA ALA A 801 44.05 29.91 -34.83
C ALA A 801 45.17 30.95 -34.68
N LEU A 802 45.29 31.54 -33.48
CA LEU A 802 46.32 32.52 -33.19
C LEU A 802 47.56 31.85 -32.58
N TYR A 803 48.71 32.20 -33.14
CA TYR A 803 50.00 31.66 -32.76
C TYR A 803 50.88 32.73 -32.10
N HIS A 804 51.80 32.24 -31.28
CA HIS A 804 52.87 32.94 -30.60
C HIS A 804 54.18 32.41 -31.19
N VAL A 805 54.95 33.26 -31.87
CA VAL A 805 56.25 32.90 -32.47
C VAL A 805 57.36 33.55 -31.66
N THR A 806 58.30 32.78 -31.17
CA THR A 806 59.46 33.27 -30.40
C THR A 806 60.76 32.95 -31.11
N PHE A 807 61.60 33.97 -31.31
CA PHE A 807 62.93 33.82 -31.92
C PHE A 807 64.04 33.90 -30.86
N TYR A 808 65.02 33.01 -30.94
CA TYR A 808 66.18 32.89 -30.05
C TYR A 808 67.49 32.92 -30.83
N ASP A 809 68.55 33.51 -30.29
CA ASP A 809 69.91 33.52 -30.84
C ASP A 809 70.70 32.28 -30.36
N ALA A 810 71.43 31.61 -31.26
CA ALA A 810 71.99 30.26 -31.09
C ALA A 810 73.48 30.21 -30.72
N ASP A 811 74.19 31.34 -30.78
CA ASP A 811 75.61 31.38 -30.43
C ASP A 811 75.79 31.36 -28.89
N GLY A 812 75.81 30.15 -28.32
CA GLY A 812 75.82 29.90 -26.89
C GLY A 812 77.10 30.31 -26.15
N GLY A 813 76.93 30.76 -24.91
CA GLY A 813 77.99 30.82 -23.90
C GLY A 813 77.40 30.77 -22.50
N GLY A 814 77.54 29.64 -21.82
CA GLY A 814 77.06 29.45 -20.45
C GLY A 814 77.59 30.53 -19.49
N GLY A 815 76.68 31.32 -18.94
CA GLY A 815 76.95 32.36 -17.96
C GLY A 815 75.72 33.24 -17.84
N GLY A 816 75.11 33.27 -16.65
CA GLY A 816 73.85 33.97 -16.43
C GLY A 816 73.93 35.44 -16.82
N PHE A 817 73.03 35.85 -17.71
CA PHE A 817 72.71 37.25 -17.96
C PHE A 817 71.21 37.39 -18.21
N ASP A 818 70.61 38.20 -17.35
CA ASP A 818 69.33 38.86 -17.48
C ASP A 818 69.54 40.01 -18.47
N ASP A 819 69.08 39.89 -19.73
CA ASP A 819 69.01 41.06 -20.62
C ASP A 819 67.93 40.89 -21.70
N ALA A 820 67.10 41.92 -21.81
CA ALA A 820 65.80 41.95 -22.47
C ALA A 820 65.84 41.97 -24.01
N HIS A 821 66.91 41.46 -24.64
CA HIS A 821 67.21 41.72 -26.05
C HIS A 821 67.49 40.49 -26.93
N LYS A 822 67.26 39.26 -26.45
CA LYS A 822 67.50 38.02 -27.26
C LYS A 822 66.26 37.17 -27.52
N LYS A 823 65.08 37.76 -27.35
CA LYS A 823 63.79 37.09 -27.51
C LYS A 823 62.81 38.02 -28.21
N LEU A 824 62.44 37.71 -29.45
CA LEU A 824 61.36 38.41 -30.14
C LEU A 824 60.11 37.55 -30.10
N VAL A 825 59.07 38.07 -29.45
CA VAL A 825 57.74 37.46 -29.36
C VAL A 825 56.81 38.15 -30.35
N VAL A 826 56.22 37.36 -31.25
CA VAL A 826 55.14 37.80 -32.13
C VAL A 826 53.86 37.07 -31.71
N ASP A 827 52.99 37.77 -31.00
CA ASP A 827 51.70 37.28 -30.53
C ASP A 827 50.58 37.58 -31.53
N GLY A 828 49.66 36.64 -31.71
CA GLY A 828 48.38 36.90 -32.38
C GLY A 828 48.42 36.75 -33.89
N VAL A 829 49.33 35.93 -34.41
CA VAL A 829 49.40 35.66 -35.86
C VAL A 829 48.41 34.56 -36.20
N ASP A 830 47.45 34.82 -37.08
CA ASP A 830 46.58 33.78 -37.65
C ASP A 830 47.45 32.77 -38.41
N GLY A 831 47.20 31.46 -38.26
CA GLY A 831 47.90 30.41 -39.00
C GLY A 831 47.90 30.59 -40.52
N SER A 832 46.91 31.33 -41.06
CA SER A 832 46.86 31.72 -42.48
C SER A 832 47.73 32.95 -42.84
N ASN A 833 48.13 33.75 -41.86
CA ASN A 833 49.02 34.91 -42.02
C ASN A 833 50.50 34.54 -41.82
N LEU A 834 50.81 33.38 -41.25
CA LEU A 834 52.19 32.87 -41.20
C LEU A 834 52.74 32.49 -42.59
N ASP A 835 51.88 32.40 -43.61
CA ASP A 835 52.23 32.30 -45.02
C ASP A 835 52.47 33.66 -45.70
N ALA A 836 52.21 34.78 -45.02
CA ALA A 836 52.23 36.13 -45.59
C ALA A 836 52.92 37.13 -44.67
N GLN A 837 54.22 37.33 -44.90
CA GLN A 837 55.06 38.43 -44.37
C GLN A 837 55.00 38.71 -42.86
N ILE A 838 56.03 38.29 -42.13
CA ILE A 838 56.39 38.91 -40.85
C ILE A 838 57.53 39.90 -41.10
N LEU A 839 57.24 41.20 -41.00
CA LEU A 839 58.21 42.27 -41.25
C LEU A 839 58.96 42.60 -39.95
N PHE A 840 60.25 42.25 -39.88
CA PHE A 840 61.12 42.44 -38.70
C PHE A 840 61.56 43.90 -38.45
N THR A 841 60.92 44.91 -39.05
CA THR A 841 61.56 46.22 -39.25
C THR A 841 61.43 47.25 -38.13
N THR A 842 61.12 46.90 -36.87
CA THR A 842 60.97 47.98 -35.85
C THR A 842 61.32 47.69 -34.40
N TYR A 843 62.01 46.59 -34.05
CA TYR A 843 62.23 46.27 -32.62
C TYR A 843 63.65 45.88 -32.20
N MET A 844 64.67 46.12 -33.02
CA MET A 844 66.06 45.78 -32.66
C MET A 844 66.92 47.04 -32.61
N GLY A 845 67.07 47.60 -31.41
CA GLY A 845 67.98 48.71 -31.12
C GLY A 845 69.45 48.30 -30.99
N THR A 846 69.82 47.08 -31.36
CA THR A 846 71.21 46.56 -31.31
C THR A 846 71.52 45.72 -32.54
N SER A 847 72.72 45.90 -33.07
CA SER A 847 73.17 45.47 -34.39
C SER A 847 74.03 44.19 -34.36
N ASP A 848 73.49 43.09 -33.83
CA ASP A 848 74.26 41.85 -33.74
C ASP A 848 73.80 40.83 -34.78
N ALA A 849 74.71 40.47 -35.69
CA ALA A 849 74.58 39.32 -36.56
C ALA A 849 74.81 38.05 -35.74
N GLY A 850 73.93 37.05 -35.88
CA GLY A 850 73.99 35.78 -35.15
C GLY A 850 73.08 34.73 -35.80
N THR A 851 73.18 33.48 -35.34
CA THR A 851 72.33 32.37 -35.79
C THR A 851 71.01 32.38 -35.02
N TRP A 852 69.85 32.28 -35.67
CA TRP A 852 68.54 32.38 -34.98
C TRP A 852 67.64 31.14 -35.16
N HIS A 853 66.96 30.75 -34.09
CA HIS A 853 66.03 29.63 -34.01
C HIS A 853 64.62 30.12 -33.68
N ALA A 854 63.60 29.60 -34.36
CA ALA A 854 62.20 29.97 -34.14
C ALA A 854 61.41 28.85 -33.45
N VAL A 855 60.63 29.23 -32.44
CA VAL A 855 59.69 28.35 -31.72
C VAL A 855 58.29 28.89 -31.95
N VAL A 856 57.33 28.03 -32.30
CA VAL A 856 55.94 28.43 -32.58
C VAL A 856 55.01 27.72 -31.58
N SER A 857 54.09 28.47 -31.00
CA SER A 857 53.04 27.93 -30.13
C SER A 857 51.72 28.66 -30.34
N TYR A 858 50.68 28.30 -29.60
CA TYR A 858 49.40 29.01 -29.64
C TYR A 858 49.38 30.16 -28.62
N ILE A 859 48.55 31.17 -28.88
CA ILE A 859 48.34 32.28 -27.92
C ILE A 859 47.88 31.74 -26.56
N GLY A 860 48.52 32.22 -25.48
CA GLY A 860 48.21 31.83 -24.09
C GLY A 860 49.35 31.16 -23.34
N ASN A 861 50.38 30.67 -24.04
CA ASN A 861 51.55 30.09 -23.40
C ASN A 861 52.66 31.14 -23.21
N ILE A 862 53.37 31.12 -22.06
CA ILE A 862 54.52 32.01 -21.79
C ILE A 862 55.76 31.40 -22.44
N ALA A 863 56.35 32.11 -23.41
CA ALA A 863 57.56 31.64 -24.08
C ALA A 863 58.71 31.44 -23.06
N PRO A 864 59.51 30.36 -23.15
CA PRO A 864 60.66 30.16 -22.27
C PRO A 864 61.71 31.27 -22.44
N ASP A 865 62.50 31.55 -21.41
CA ASP A 865 63.48 32.64 -21.44
C ASP A 865 64.81 32.24 -22.11
N THR A 866 65.04 30.94 -22.28
CA THR A 866 66.24 30.39 -22.93
C THR A 866 65.89 29.27 -23.89
N TYR A 867 66.61 29.18 -25.01
CA TYR A 867 66.52 28.10 -26.00
C TYR A 867 67.20 26.81 -25.49
N ASP A 868 66.58 25.64 -25.69
CA ASP A 868 67.16 24.31 -25.42
C ASP A 868 67.15 23.45 -26.70
N ALA A 869 68.34 22.99 -27.09
CA ALA A 869 68.56 22.21 -28.30
C ALA A 869 67.99 20.77 -28.23
N ASN A 870 67.61 20.27 -27.04
CA ASN A 870 67.03 18.93 -26.90
C ASN A 870 65.57 18.82 -27.39
N TRP A 871 64.93 19.94 -27.77
CA TRP A 871 63.53 20.02 -28.20
C TRP A 871 63.30 19.69 -29.70
N ALA A 872 64.31 19.20 -30.42
CA ALA A 872 64.36 19.19 -31.89
C ALA A 872 63.69 18.02 -32.65
N ASN A 873 62.85 17.18 -32.02
CA ASN A 873 62.37 15.91 -32.62
C ASN A 873 60.85 15.84 -32.92
N ALA A 874 60.11 16.94 -32.86
CA ALA A 874 58.65 16.92 -33.06
C ALA A 874 58.23 17.44 -34.45
N LEU A 875 57.75 16.51 -35.27
CA LEU A 875 57.09 16.63 -36.60
C LEU A 875 58.01 16.64 -37.82
N ALA A 876 57.94 15.55 -38.59
CA ALA A 876 58.72 15.31 -39.79
C ALA A 876 58.05 15.78 -41.11
N ASP A 877 57.06 16.69 -41.08
CA ASP A 877 56.26 16.99 -42.29
C ASP A 877 55.88 18.46 -42.50
N HIS A 878 56.45 19.38 -41.73
CA HIS A 878 56.21 20.82 -41.86
C HIS A 878 57.54 21.52 -42.09
N SER A 879 57.76 22.06 -43.29
CA SER A 879 58.98 22.81 -43.63
C SER A 879 58.74 24.32 -43.51
N PHE A 880 59.72 25.04 -42.98
CA PHE A 880 59.86 26.49 -43.12
C PHE A 880 61.04 26.75 -44.05
N THR A 881 60.94 27.74 -44.94
CA THR A 881 62.07 28.16 -45.78
C THR A 881 62.26 29.65 -45.58
N VAL A 882 63.44 30.07 -45.13
CA VAL A 882 63.83 31.49 -45.11
C VAL A 882 64.36 31.82 -46.50
N GLN A 883 63.59 32.59 -47.27
CA GLN A 883 64.02 33.03 -48.59
C GLN A 883 64.64 34.43 -48.48
N ALA A 884 65.93 34.56 -48.75
CA ALA A 884 66.65 35.84 -48.66
C ALA A 884 66.31 36.80 -49.83
N ASP A 885 65.67 36.33 -50.90
CA ASP A 885 65.53 37.12 -52.12
C ASP A 885 64.09 37.15 -52.65
N ALA A 886 63.55 38.37 -52.66
CA ALA A 886 62.56 38.95 -53.58
C ALA A 886 61.23 38.20 -53.84
N ILE A 887 60.13 38.88 -53.48
CA ILE A 887 58.79 38.65 -54.01
C ILE A 887 58.82 38.67 -55.55
N PRO A 888 58.20 37.70 -56.27
CA PRO A 888 57.89 37.90 -57.67
C PRO A 888 56.81 38.97 -57.76
N GLU A 889 57.19 40.17 -58.19
CA GLU A 889 56.26 41.25 -58.50
C GLU A 889 55.17 40.75 -59.47
N PHE A 890 53.91 40.74 -59.01
CA PHE A 890 52.79 40.74 -59.93
C PHE A 890 52.74 42.08 -60.65
N SER A 891 53.19 42.07 -61.91
CA SER A 891 53.14 43.19 -62.85
C SER A 891 51.73 43.83 -62.89
N THR A 892 51.58 45.03 -62.32
CA THR A 892 50.35 45.82 -62.49
C THR A 892 50.56 47.32 -62.64
N ILE A 893 51.62 47.72 -63.36
CA ILE A 893 51.53 48.96 -64.17
C ILE A 893 50.41 48.83 -65.23
N PHE A 894 50.13 47.61 -65.70
CA PHE A 894 49.04 47.36 -66.66
C PHE A 894 47.62 47.46 -66.07
N ALA A 895 47.40 47.18 -64.77
CA ALA A 895 46.08 47.33 -64.16
C ALA A 895 45.79 48.80 -63.79
N ALA A 896 46.81 49.56 -63.36
CA ALA A 896 46.68 51.01 -63.14
C ALA A 896 46.47 51.79 -64.45
N ILE A 897 47.13 51.38 -65.55
CA ILE A 897 46.91 51.96 -66.89
C ILE A 897 45.57 51.52 -67.50
N ALA A 898 45.11 50.29 -67.27
CA ALA A 898 43.80 49.83 -67.74
C ALA A 898 42.64 50.51 -66.99
N VAL A 899 42.76 50.75 -65.68
CA VAL A 899 41.73 51.45 -64.89
C VAL A 899 41.79 52.97 -65.13
N ALA A 900 42.97 53.59 -65.27
CA ALA A 900 43.09 54.99 -65.69
C ALA A 900 42.66 55.21 -67.15
N GLY A 901 42.89 54.23 -68.03
CA GLY A 901 42.45 54.22 -69.42
C GLY A 901 40.94 54.00 -69.56
N LEU A 902 40.34 53.13 -68.75
CA LEU A 902 38.89 52.93 -68.71
C LEU A 902 38.17 54.14 -68.09
N CYS A 903 38.72 54.73 -67.02
CA CYS A 903 38.24 55.98 -66.44
C CYS A 903 38.42 57.19 -67.39
N SER A 904 39.51 57.24 -68.16
CA SER A 904 39.74 58.27 -69.18
C SER A 904 38.87 58.08 -70.41
N ALA A 905 38.59 56.84 -70.82
CA ALA A 905 37.67 56.52 -71.92
C ALA A 905 36.21 56.78 -71.54
N ILE A 906 35.82 56.51 -70.29
CA ILE A 906 34.49 56.83 -69.73
C ILE A 906 34.35 58.35 -69.53
N TYR A 907 35.41 59.05 -69.10
CA TYR A 907 35.46 60.52 -69.06
C TYR A 907 35.40 61.17 -70.46
N TYR A 908 36.11 60.64 -71.46
CA TYR A 908 36.04 61.11 -72.85
C TYR A 908 34.72 60.76 -73.53
N TRP A 909 34.12 59.61 -73.24
CA TRP A 909 32.80 59.21 -73.74
C TRP A 909 31.69 60.09 -73.16
N MET A 910 31.79 60.49 -71.88
CA MET A 910 30.89 61.46 -71.25
C MET A 910 31.13 62.90 -71.74
N LYS A 911 32.36 63.27 -72.14
CA LYS A 911 32.69 64.58 -72.72
C LYS A 911 32.30 64.73 -74.19
N LYS A 912 32.21 63.63 -74.96
CA LYS A 912 31.91 63.62 -76.41
C LYS A 912 30.42 63.63 -76.78
N LYS A 913 29.49 63.70 -75.80
CA LYS A 913 28.04 63.59 -76.06
C LYS A 913 27.16 64.76 -75.61
N ARG A 914 27.69 65.99 -75.51
CA ARG A 914 26.90 67.23 -75.63
C ARG A 914 27.80 68.47 -75.76
N LEU A 915 28.06 68.90 -77.00
CA LEU A 915 27.85 70.27 -77.48
C LEU A 915 28.31 70.38 -78.94
N ALA A 916 27.43 70.90 -79.77
CA ALA A 916 27.61 71.12 -81.19
C ALA A 916 28.45 72.38 -81.47
N LEU A 917 29.07 72.36 -82.66
CA LEU A 917 29.56 73.49 -83.47
C LEU A 917 30.73 74.32 -82.90
N VAL A 918 31.90 74.27 -83.55
CA VAL A 918 32.23 75.07 -84.75
C VAL A 918 33.38 74.39 -85.52
N GLU A 919 33.19 74.35 -86.85
CA GLU A 919 34.02 73.90 -87.99
C GLU A 919 34.67 72.50 -88.01
N VAL A 920 34.02 71.70 -88.90
CA VAL A 920 34.17 70.35 -89.44
C VAL A 920 34.03 69.20 -88.45
#